data_AF-A0A2W2DYL2-F1
#
_entry.id   AF-A0A2W2DYL2-F1
#
_cell.length_a   1.000
_cell.length_b   1.000
_cell.length_c   1.000
_cell.angle_alpha   90.00
_cell.angle_beta   90.00
_cell.angle_gamma   90.00
#
_symmetry.space_group_name_H-M   'P 1'
#
loop_
_entity.id
_entity.type
_entity.pdbx_description
1 polymer ?
#
loop_
_entity_poly.entity_id
_entity_poly.type
_entity_poly.pdbx_seq_one_letter_code
_entity_poly.pdbx_strand_id
1 'polypeptide(L)'
;MPGRVAGSHRGARPNTGGSAVTDLPRPDFSILGPVQVRGKGGPVRLSGKSRALLGTLLLHLNTPISRDRLISALWDEPPSSAVANLQTYVSQLRRALSGIASLHTQGSGYLLPLEPDRLDLLVFDDAVQRARREAGNGDLAAADRWFGRALSLWRGRPAEDAPLGSTMTARLAELEEKLAQARADWIDVRLALGDHDRLTGELRGVVAAHPLRERAGAQLMLALYRAGRRAEALDVYRGARSVLVAELGIEPGPELTELHAAILRDDPSLNRPAVREPVRWTPVCQLPPDIGDFVGRDRELESLGAVMSGDSSGAPVIATVHGTPGVGKSTLAVHLAHRLRPRFPDGQLFLRLAGASPTPRDPGDLLAELLRALHVDGASIPESCDERAALYRSRLADRAVLLLLDDAADEEQVRPLLPGTPHSAVLITSRTRLMLEGATAVSLEPPPGTHARELLARMAGRSRLDHDPEAAQAILAACGRLPLAIRIAGARLAARPSWPLRDLAARLEDTRKRLDELALGQLSVRANFAVGYAALPPAAQRAFRLLGLAGFESAAEWAVAALLGEPAGHADAAIEALVMAGLLMPRETDAAGQPRYGMHDLLRVYARDRAEVEESEQQRHAALSGLVAECLARTRAAVRDLPRPFAPPPPYAPAQREVGYEWLAAERRNLVATVALAVELSCTADAAQLAYHLTSYLAAHHYYDDVVSVQRAVMTLGDPDEVMRARLILANTDVDLGRFHTALAEFEALHRHFTRTGDRHAATYAMTGRGVCRHVLSDHQAALTDLTAAVRLFQELGDDGGALHALLDLSAVHEEVGRYDDAIEVCHRGLELTSGGRNRLDRSRLLRGLGIACYEKGRVEEAVRYYEESLRLTRELDYDGGEPKTLRRLAEAYGALGRYAEATRVLEQCLKEFERSGNALGEALTTYAFGELCHRQGRIREALCHFTRSGELIGRLGASLWRARVLREIGRAHADLGDRDAASAAWTEALELFTSLGSAEAVQVRELLENSPKYQPNPLYRHLGV
;
A
#
# COMPACT_ATOMS: atom_id res chain seq x y z
N MET A 1 25.29 60.23 -0.13
CA MET A 1 26.37 60.69 -1.05
C MET A 1 26.94 61.99 -0.49
N PRO A 2 28.27 62.24 -0.50
CA PRO A 2 29.45 61.34 -0.40
C PRO A 2 30.45 61.85 0.70
N GLY A 3 31.56 61.22 1.07
CA GLY A 3 32.37 60.23 0.34
C GLY A 3 33.42 59.48 1.17
N ARG A 4 34.00 58.51 0.46
CA ARG A 4 34.87 57.37 0.78
C ARG A 4 35.93 57.52 1.88
N VAL A 5 36.01 56.48 2.73
CA VAL A 5 37.08 56.18 3.69
C VAL A 5 37.94 55.03 3.14
N ALA A 6 39.26 55.21 3.14
CA ALA A 6 40.27 54.16 2.99
C ALA A 6 40.84 53.84 4.39
N GLY A 7 40.71 52.59 4.83
CA GLY A 7 41.13 52.13 6.16
C GLY A 7 42.35 51.22 6.10
N SER A 8 43.40 51.64 6.80
CA SER A 8 44.64 50.93 7.09
C SER A 8 44.44 49.66 7.92
N HIS A 9 45.15 48.56 7.60
CA HIS A 9 45.42 47.51 8.58
C HIS A 9 46.90 47.12 8.59
N ARG A 10 47.51 47.40 9.75
CA ARG A 10 48.85 46.99 10.19
C ARG A 10 48.95 45.46 10.26
N GLY A 11 50.07 44.94 9.78
CA GLY A 11 50.45 43.54 9.92
C GLY A 11 50.53 43.11 11.39
N ALA A 12 49.64 42.21 11.77
CA ALA A 12 49.72 41.46 13.02
C ALA A 12 50.57 40.21 12.78
N ARG A 13 51.56 40.02 13.65
CA ARG A 13 52.39 38.82 13.77
C ARG A 13 51.50 37.57 13.83
N PRO A 14 51.82 36.47 13.13
CA PRO A 14 51.21 35.19 13.44
C PRO A 14 51.66 34.81 14.85
N ASN A 15 50.66 34.74 15.72
CA ASN A 15 50.75 34.35 17.11
C ASN A 15 51.52 33.03 17.22
N THR A 16 52.69 33.05 17.84
CA THR A 16 53.32 31.86 18.44
C THR A 16 52.44 31.42 19.62
N GLY A 17 51.26 30.88 19.30
CA GLY A 17 50.50 30.05 20.21
C GLY A 17 51.15 28.68 20.20
N GLY A 18 52.11 28.47 21.10
CA GLY A 18 52.46 27.12 21.52
C GLY A 18 51.17 26.46 21.97
N SER A 19 50.62 25.58 21.13
CA SER A 19 49.45 24.79 21.48
C SER A 19 49.83 23.98 22.71
N ALA A 20 49.24 24.33 23.84
CA ALA A 20 49.32 23.57 25.06
C ALA A 20 48.97 22.13 24.73
N VAL A 21 49.99 21.28 24.78
CA VAL A 21 49.89 19.84 24.64
C VAL A 21 48.86 19.38 25.67
N THR A 22 47.66 18.99 25.22
CA THR A 22 46.64 18.44 26.10
C THR A 22 47.18 17.14 26.69
N ASP A 23 47.30 17.08 28.02
CA ASP A 23 47.54 15.83 28.73
C ASP A 23 46.43 14.84 28.41
N LEU A 24 46.75 13.53 28.38
CA LEU A 24 45.71 12.51 28.33
C LEU A 24 44.74 12.74 29.50
N PRO A 25 43.41 12.57 29.28
CA PRO A 25 42.47 12.62 30.39
C PRO A 25 42.90 11.61 31.44
N ARG A 26 42.82 11.99 32.72
CA ARG A 26 43.11 11.06 33.82
C ARG A 26 41.85 10.23 34.05
N PRO A 27 41.83 8.94 33.65
CA PRO A 27 40.63 8.15 33.77
C PRO A 27 40.38 7.79 35.22
N ASP A 28 39.12 7.82 35.64
CA ASP A 28 38.73 7.42 36.98
C ASP A 28 38.72 5.90 37.13
N PHE A 29 38.61 5.15 36.03
CA PHE A 29 38.66 3.69 35.99
C PHE A 29 39.94 3.21 35.31
N SER A 30 40.48 2.12 35.83
CA SER A 30 41.73 1.53 35.36
C SER A 30 41.60 0.03 35.24
N ILE A 31 41.97 -0.53 34.08
CA ILE A 31 42.01 -1.97 33.82
C ILE A 31 43.27 -2.43 33.08
N LEU A 32 44.06 -1.50 32.53
CA LEU A 32 45.34 -1.80 31.84
C LEU A 32 46.48 -2.05 32.86
N GLY A 33 46.22 -2.92 33.82
CA GLY A 33 46.99 -3.13 35.05
C GLY A 33 46.04 -3.57 36.18
N PRO A 34 46.36 -3.26 37.45
CA PRO A 34 45.43 -3.48 38.55
C PRO A 34 44.09 -2.77 38.34
N VAL A 35 42.96 -3.45 38.65
CA VAL A 35 41.60 -2.90 38.53
C VAL A 35 41.37 -1.88 39.64
N GLN A 36 41.33 -0.61 39.25
CA GLN A 36 41.19 0.51 40.18
C GLN A 36 40.06 1.45 39.77
N VAL A 37 39.42 2.05 40.77
CA VAL A 37 38.53 3.20 40.59
C VAL A 37 38.93 4.31 41.54
N ARG A 38 38.99 5.54 41.02
CA ARG A 38 39.35 6.75 41.75
C ARG A 38 38.11 7.63 41.92
N GLY A 39 37.81 8.00 43.17
CA GLY A 39 36.81 9.01 43.48
C GLY A 39 37.44 10.35 43.84
N LYS A 40 36.61 11.36 44.15
CA LYS A 40 37.05 12.71 44.56
C LYS A 40 37.99 12.73 45.78
N GLY A 41 37.98 11.68 46.62
CA GLY A 41 38.82 11.53 47.81
C GLY A 41 40.01 10.57 47.67
N GLY A 42 40.31 10.06 46.47
CA GLY A 42 41.39 9.09 46.23
C GLY A 42 40.92 7.70 45.78
N PRO A 43 41.79 6.68 45.82
CA PRO A 43 41.46 5.33 45.35
C PRO A 43 40.41 4.65 46.24
N VAL A 44 39.39 4.05 45.63
CA VAL A 44 38.33 3.33 46.33
C VAL A 44 38.78 1.90 46.62
N ARG A 45 38.62 1.45 47.86
CA ARG A 45 38.95 0.07 48.27
C ARG A 45 37.80 -0.88 47.90
N LEU A 46 38.10 -1.87 47.06
CA LEU A 46 37.17 -2.94 46.66
C LEU A 46 37.62 -4.29 47.23
N SER A 47 36.67 -5.13 47.60
CA SER A 47 36.91 -6.55 47.94
C SER A 47 37.34 -7.33 46.68
N GLY A 48 37.98 -8.49 46.84
CA GLY A 48 38.45 -9.28 45.69
C GLY A 48 37.35 -9.63 44.68
N LYS A 49 36.17 -10.06 45.14
CA LYS A 49 35.03 -10.38 44.25
C LYS A 49 34.30 -9.16 43.71
N SER A 50 34.23 -8.04 44.46
CA SER A 50 33.73 -6.78 43.89
C SER A 50 34.68 -6.19 42.84
N ARG A 51 35.98 -6.40 42.98
CA ARG A 51 37.00 -6.01 42.00
C ARG A 51 36.93 -6.87 40.74
N ALA A 52 36.78 -8.18 40.88
CA ALA A 52 36.52 -9.08 39.75
C ALA A 52 35.24 -8.68 38.99
N LEU A 53 34.16 -8.35 39.71
CA LEU A 53 32.91 -7.89 39.08
C LEU A 53 33.10 -6.59 38.30
N LEU A 54 33.81 -5.62 38.88
CA LEU A 54 34.16 -4.37 38.18
C LEU A 54 35.04 -4.66 36.96
N GLY A 55 36.05 -5.51 37.09
CA GLY A 55 36.93 -5.93 35.99
C GLY A 55 36.13 -6.51 34.82
N THR A 56 35.22 -7.45 35.09
CA THR A 56 34.34 -8.03 34.06
C THR A 56 33.49 -6.96 33.36
N LEU A 57 32.91 -6.02 34.12
CA LEU A 57 32.11 -4.93 33.54
C LEU A 57 32.95 -3.99 32.66
N LEU A 58 34.18 -3.68 33.08
CA LEU A 58 35.10 -2.82 32.32
C LEU A 58 35.66 -3.52 31.05
N LEU A 59 35.78 -4.84 31.04
CA LEU A 59 36.13 -5.62 29.85
C LEU A 59 34.98 -5.71 28.82
N HIS A 60 33.75 -5.44 29.25
CA HIS A 60 32.53 -5.48 28.44
C HIS A 60 31.91 -4.08 28.35
N LEU A 61 32.66 -3.20 27.68
CA LEU A 61 32.42 -1.76 27.56
C LEU A 61 30.98 -1.43 27.16
N ASN A 62 30.30 -0.63 27.98
CA ASN A 62 28.97 -0.05 27.71
C ASN A 62 27.92 -1.06 27.19
N THR A 63 28.07 -2.34 27.52
CA THR A 63 27.15 -3.41 27.11
C THR A 63 26.51 -4.07 28.33
N PRO A 64 25.20 -4.37 28.30
CA PRO A 64 24.55 -5.09 29.40
C PRO A 64 25.02 -6.54 29.45
N ILE A 65 25.52 -6.98 30.61
CA ILE A 65 25.99 -8.35 30.83
C ILE A 65 24.98 -9.10 31.68
N SER A 66 24.53 -10.27 31.20
CA SER A 66 23.60 -11.12 31.95
C SER A 66 24.19 -11.62 33.28
N ARG A 67 23.32 -11.92 34.24
CA ARG A 67 23.73 -12.49 35.54
C ARG A 67 24.54 -13.78 35.37
N ASP A 68 24.13 -14.66 34.47
CA ASP A 68 24.81 -15.95 34.25
C ASP A 68 26.24 -15.75 33.74
N ARG A 69 26.43 -14.81 32.81
CA ARG A 69 27.76 -14.47 32.28
C ARG A 69 28.64 -13.81 33.33
N LEU A 70 28.08 -12.97 34.21
CA LEU A 70 28.82 -12.43 35.36
C LEU A 70 29.20 -13.51 36.37
N ILE A 71 28.34 -14.51 36.59
CA ILE A 71 28.66 -15.65 37.45
C ILE A 71 29.83 -16.45 36.85
N SER A 72 29.76 -16.81 35.58
CA SER A 72 30.85 -17.54 34.91
C SER A 72 32.15 -16.74 34.80
N ALA A 73 32.10 -15.40 34.84
CA ALA A 73 33.28 -14.55 34.85
C ALA A 73 33.89 -14.37 36.26
N LEU A 74 33.12 -14.64 37.31
CA LEU A 74 33.55 -14.51 38.71
C LEU A 74 33.99 -15.83 39.32
N TRP A 75 33.50 -16.96 38.82
CA TRP A 75 33.79 -18.30 39.34
C TRP A 75 33.97 -19.30 38.19
N ASP A 76 35.01 -20.12 38.28
CA ASP A 76 35.16 -21.30 37.43
C ASP A 76 34.16 -22.40 37.83
N GLU A 77 33.99 -22.60 39.13
CA GLU A 77 32.98 -23.46 39.71
C GLU A 77 32.05 -22.63 40.61
N PRO A 78 30.85 -22.25 40.13
CA PRO A 78 29.97 -21.37 40.88
C PRO A 78 29.34 -22.10 42.08
N PRO A 79 29.36 -21.52 43.30
CA PRO A 79 28.68 -22.10 44.46
C PRO A 79 27.16 -22.07 44.28
N SER A 80 26.43 -22.93 44.99
CA SER A 80 24.95 -22.94 44.98
C SER A 80 24.32 -21.59 45.36
N SER A 81 25.06 -20.73 46.08
CA SER A 81 24.66 -19.35 46.44
C SER A 81 25.17 -18.26 45.48
N ALA A 82 25.69 -18.60 44.30
CA ALA A 82 26.31 -17.64 43.37
C ALA A 82 25.40 -16.45 42.99
N VAL A 83 24.11 -16.70 42.77
CA VAL A 83 23.13 -15.64 42.43
C VAL A 83 22.94 -14.64 43.58
N ALA A 84 22.82 -15.14 44.83
CA ALA A 84 22.68 -14.30 46.01
C ALA A 84 23.97 -13.51 46.32
N ASN A 85 25.13 -14.16 46.14
CA ASN A 85 26.43 -13.51 46.30
C ASN A 85 26.67 -12.43 45.24
N LEU A 86 26.28 -12.66 43.98
CA LEU A 86 26.36 -11.66 42.92
C LEU A 86 25.54 -10.40 43.27
N GLN A 87 24.31 -10.55 43.76
CA GLN A 87 23.49 -9.42 44.21
C GLN A 87 24.17 -8.63 45.34
N THR A 88 24.82 -9.34 46.27
CA THR A 88 25.60 -8.74 47.37
C THR A 88 26.78 -7.93 46.82
N TYR A 89 27.54 -8.47 45.87
CA TYR A 89 28.67 -7.76 45.26
C TYR A 89 28.24 -6.57 44.40
N VAL A 90 27.10 -6.67 43.70
CA VAL A 90 26.50 -5.56 42.95
C VAL A 90 26.09 -4.43 43.89
N SER A 91 25.48 -4.75 45.04
CA SER A 91 25.11 -3.75 46.04
C SER A 91 26.33 -3.05 46.64
N GLN A 92 27.37 -3.81 46.98
CA GLN A 92 28.64 -3.27 47.44
C GLN A 92 29.31 -2.38 46.39
N LEU A 93 29.29 -2.80 45.12
CA LEU A 93 29.86 -2.03 44.02
C LEU A 93 29.08 -0.74 43.76
N ARG A 94 27.74 -0.77 43.79
CA ARG A 94 26.89 0.44 43.69
C ARG A 94 27.22 1.47 44.77
N ARG A 95 27.40 1.00 46.01
CA ARG A 95 27.78 1.87 47.13
C ARG A 95 29.19 2.44 46.92
N ALA A 96 30.13 1.63 46.46
CA ALA A 96 31.51 2.05 46.22
C ALA A 96 31.65 3.04 45.05
N LEU A 97 30.79 2.95 44.04
CA LEU A 97 30.78 3.82 42.85
C LEU A 97 29.88 5.06 43.00
N SER A 98 29.18 5.21 44.13
CA SER A 98 28.25 6.32 44.35
C SER A 98 28.97 7.67 44.18
N GLY A 99 28.44 8.52 43.28
CA GLY A 99 29.03 9.82 42.93
C GLY A 99 30.22 9.75 41.96
N ILE A 100 30.56 8.58 41.44
CA ILE A 100 31.61 8.35 40.43
C ILE A 100 31.01 7.78 39.13
N ALA A 101 30.19 6.72 39.22
CA ALA A 101 29.46 6.14 38.09
C ALA A 101 28.23 5.36 38.58
N SER A 102 27.24 5.18 37.70
CA SER A 102 25.98 4.50 38.03
C SER A 102 25.93 3.10 37.41
N LEU A 103 25.81 2.06 38.25
CA LEU A 103 25.62 0.68 37.77
C LEU A 103 24.12 0.38 37.59
N HIS A 104 23.68 0.32 36.34
CA HIS A 104 22.27 0.12 35.97
C HIS A 104 21.92 -1.36 35.93
N THR A 105 20.70 -1.69 36.38
CA THR A 105 20.07 -2.99 36.06
C THR A 105 19.31 -2.82 34.76
N GLN A 106 19.59 -3.64 33.75
CA GLN A 106 18.89 -3.62 32.48
C GLN A 106 18.46 -5.06 32.13
N GLY A 107 17.15 -5.30 32.10
CA GLY A 107 16.60 -6.64 31.96
C GLY A 107 17.10 -7.61 33.05
N SER A 108 17.65 -8.75 32.63
CA SER A 108 18.25 -9.76 33.51
C SER A 108 19.75 -9.55 33.79
N GLY A 109 20.32 -8.40 33.42
CA GLY A 109 21.76 -8.11 33.51
C GLY A 109 22.11 -6.77 34.15
N TYR A 110 23.40 -6.44 34.11
CA TYR A 110 23.96 -5.19 34.63
C TYR A 110 24.81 -4.47 33.58
N LEU A 111 24.74 -3.14 33.58
CA LEU A 111 25.44 -2.26 32.67
C LEU A 111 26.13 -1.14 33.45
N LEU A 112 27.42 -0.92 33.19
CA LEU A 112 28.16 0.23 33.69
C LEU A 112 28.50 1.16 32.51
N PRO A 113 27.68 2.19 32.24
CA PRO A 113 27.93 3.16 31.20
C PRO A 113 29.05 4.11 31.63
N LEU A 114 30.06 4.24 30.78
CA LEU A 114 31.21 5.12 30.97
C LEU A 114 31.45 5.93 29.71
N GLU A 115 31.73 7.22 29.89
CA GLU A 115 32.20 8.10 28.82
C GLU A 115 33.63 7.70 28.37
N PRO A 116 34.04 8.00 27.12
CA PRO A 116 35.31 7.54 26.56
C PRO A 116 36.58 7.99 27.33
N ASP A 117 36.52 9.10 28.07
CA ASP A 117 37.64 9.65 28.84
C ASP A 117 37.76 9.07 30.26
N ARG A 118 36.80 8.23 30.66
CA ARG A 118 36.66 7.73 32.04
C ARG A 118 37.40 6.44 32.33
N LEU A 119 37.82 5.69 31.31
CA LEU A 119 38.48 4.38 31.42
C LEU A 119 39.79 4.36 30.64
N ASP A 120 40.87 3.90 31.26
CA ASP A 120 42.21 3.84 30.62
C ASP A 120 42.25 3.02 29.32
N LEU A 121 41.45 1.94 29.21
CA LEU A 121 41.30 1.17 27.97
C LEU A 121 40.70 1.98 26.81
N LEU A 122 39.68 2.79 27.06
CA LEU A 122 39.06 3.65 26.03
C LEU A 122 39.99 4.80 25.64
N VAL A 123 40.67 5.39 26.64
CA VAL A 123 41.68 6.43 26.42
C VAL A 123 42.87 5.88 25.62
N PHE A 124 43.29 4.64 25.87
CA PHE A 124 44.32 3.95 25.10
C PHE A 124 43.88 3.76 23.64
N ASP A 125 42.68 3.22 23.40
CA ASP A 125 42.18 2.97 22.04
C ASP A 125 42.08 4.28 21.23
N ASP A 126 41.58 5.38 21.81
CA ASP A 126 41.55 6.71 21.16
C ASP A 126 42.96 7.26 20.90
N ALA A 127 43.87 7.16 21.88
CA ALA A 127 45.25 7.63 21.73
C ALA A 127 46.02 6.87 20.63
N VAL A 128 45.84 5.55 20.52
CA VAL A 128 46.42 4.74 19.44
C VAL A 128 45.82 5.11 18.08
N GLN A 129 44.52 5.32 17.99
CA GLN A 129 43.88 5.77 16.75
C GLN A 129 44.36 7.15 16.31
N ARG A 130 44.55 8.08 17.25
CA ARG A 130 45.18 9.38 16.96
C ARG A 130 46.62 9.21 16.50
N ALA A 131 47.42 8.40 17.18
CA ALA A 131 48.81 8.14 16.80
C ALA A 131 48.92 7.59 15.37
N ARG A 132 48.04 6.64 15.00
CA ARG A 132 47.97 6.10 13.64
C ARG A 132 47.55 7.14 12.61
N ARG A 133 46.61 8.03 12.94
CA ARG A 133 46.20 9.15 12.08
C ARG A 133 47.34 10.14 11.85
N GLU A 134 48.05 10.55 12.90
CA GLU A 134 49.20 11.44 12.77
C GLU A 134 50.32 10.79 11.95
N ALA A 135 50.57 9.49 12.15
CA ALA A 135 51.52 8.73 11.33
C ALA A 135 51.10 8.70 9.85
N GLY A 136 49.81 8.48 9.55
CA GLY A 136 49.27 8.51 8.19
C GLY A 136 49.31 9.90 7.54
N ASN A 137 49.21 10.96 8.34
CA ASN A 137 49.35 12.36 7.90
C ASN A 137 50.81 12.82 7.74
N GLY A 138 51.77 11.97 8.12
CA GLY A 138 53.20 12.26 8.02
C GLY A 138 53.80 13.01 9.23
N ASP A 139 53.01 13.34 10.27
CA ASP A 139 53.54 13.92 11.51
C ASP A 139 53.99 12.79 12.47
N LEU A 140 55.14 12.22 12.13
CA LEU A 140 55.75 11.12 12.88
C LEU A 140 56.11 11.54 14.32
N ALA A 141 56.44 12.81 14.55
CA ALA A 141 56.77 13.31 15.88
C ALA A 141 55.53 13.40 16.79
N ALA A 142 54.38 13.78 16.24
CA ALA A 142 53.11 13.71 16.96
C ALA A 142 52.67 12.25 17.20
N ALA A 143 52.84 11.37 16.21
CA ALA A 143 52.56 9.95 16.35
C ALA A 143 53.38 9.30 17.48
N ASP A 144 54.68 9.57 17.54
CA ASP A 144 55.58 9.07 18.60
C ASP A 144 55.13 9.51 19.99
N ARG A 145 54.77 10.80 20.16
CA ARG A 145 54.23 11.32 21.43
C ARG A 145 52.93 10.62 21.83
N TRP A 146 52.01 10.42 20.89
CA TRP A 146 50.71 9.78 21.18
C TRP A 146 50.86 8.30 21.50
N PHE A 147 51.70 7.56 20.78
CA PHE A 147 51.99 6.16 21.09
C PHE A 147 52.68 6.00 22.44
N GLY A 148 53.71 6.81 22.74
CA GLY A 148 54.39 6.77 24.03
C GLY A 148 53.43 7.05 25.21
N ARG A 149 52.51 7.99 25.02
CA ARG A 149 51.44 8.30 25.99
C ARG A 149 50.45 7.15 26.14
N ALA A 150 49.96 6.58 25.04
CA ALA A 150 49.05 5.45 25.08
C ALA A 150 49.66 4.25 25.83
N LEU A 151 50.91 3.91 25.50
CA LEU A 151 51.61 2.79 26.14
C LEU A 151 51.93 3.05 27.62
N SER A 152 52.07 4.31 28.04
CA SER A 152 52.26 4.65 29.46
C SER A 152 51.04 4.38 30.36
N LEU A 153 49.85 4.17 29.78
CA LEU A 153 48.64 3.77 30.53
C LEU A 153 48.73 2.34 31.06
N TRP A 154 49.54 1.50 30.40
CA TRP A 154 49.77 0.12 30.78
C TRP A 154 50.73 0.02 31.95
N ARG A 155 50.25 -0.52 33.08
CA ARG A 155 50.99 -0.62 34.35
C ARG A 155 51.33 -2.05 34.75
N GLY A 156 50.95 -3.03 33.94
CA GLY A 156 51.09 -4.45 34.23
C GLY A 156 50.21 -5.27 33.28
N ARG A 157 49.88 -6.50 33.66
CA ARG A 157 48.90 -7.30 32.89
C ARG A 157 47.49 -6.73 33.08
N PRO A 158 46.60 -6.77 32.06
CA PRO A 158 45.23 -6.35 32.23
C PRO A 158 44.56 -7.07 33.40
N ALA A 159 43.88 -6.31 34.26
CA ALA A 159 43.17 -6.81 35.43
C ALA A 159 43.99 -7.72 36.38
N GLU A 160 45.30 -7.48 36.52
CA GLU A 160 46.24 -8.39 37.22
C GLU A 160 45.86 -8.74 38.68
N ASP A 161 45.19 -7.83 39.40
CA ASP A 161 44.81 -8.01 40.81
C ASP A 161 43.34 -8.41 41.01
N ALA A 162 42.62 -8.72 39.92
CA ALA A 162 41.24 -9.14 39.92
C ALA A 162 41.15 -10.67 39.75
N PRO A 163 40.55 -11.41 40.71
CA PRO A 163 40.39 -12.86 40.61
C PRO A 163 39.24 -13.21 39.65
N LEU A 164 39.48 -13.03 38.35
CA LEU A 164 38.58 -13.35 37.24
C LEU A 164 38.61 -14.86 36.94
N GLY A 165 37.47 -15.41 36.54
CA GLY A 165 37.37 -16.81 36.08
C GLY A 165 37.99 -17.01 34.70
N SER A 166 38.29 -18.26 34.37
CA SER A 166 38.90 -18.74 33.11
C SER A 166 38.18 -18.27 31.85
N THR A 167 36.88 -18.00 31.92
CA THR A 167 36.10 -17.46 30.81
C THR A 167 36.59 -16.09 30.31
N MET A 168 37.31 -15.34 31.15
CA MET A 168 37.88 -14.03 30.80
C MET A 168 39.27 -14.12 30.13
N THR A 169 39.89 -15.29 30.09
CA THR A 169 41.25 -15.49 29.54
C THR A 169 41.36 -15.00 28.11
N ALA A 170 40.38 -15.30 27.26
CA ALA A 170 40.37 -14.84 25.87
C ALA A 170 40.33 -13.31 25.76
N ARG A 171 39.54 -12.64 26.60
CA ARG A 171 39.44 -11.17 26.62
C ARG A 171 40.71 -10.50 27.11
N LEU A 172 41.40 -11.10 28.08
CA LEU A 172 42.70 -10.61 28.55
C LEU A 172 43.77 -10.78 27.46
N ALA A 173 43.78 -11.93 26.77
CA ALA A 173 44.69 -12.19 25.66
C ALA A 173 44.46 -11.23 24.48
N GLU A 174 43.20 -10.90 24.15
CA GLU A 174 42.87 -9.88 23.14
C GLU A 174 43.49 -8.51 23.48
N LEU A 175 43.45 -8.10 24.76
CA LEU A 175 44.06 -6.84 25.20
C LEU A 175 45.59 -6.89 25.14
N GLU A 176 46.20 -8.01 25.54
CA GLU A 176 47.66 -8.19 25.42
C GLU A 176 48.12 -8.18 23.95
N GLU A 177 47.32 -8.71 23.03
CA GLU A 177 47.59 -8.62 21.59
C GLU A 177 47.43 -7.18 21.07
N LYS A 178 46.41 -6.43 21.52
CA LYS A 178 46.29 -5.00 21.23
C LYS A 178 47.52 -4.21 21.69
N LEU A 179 48.07 -4.50 22.87
CA LEU A 179 49.30 -3.90 23.37
C LEU A 179 50.50 -4.25 22.46
N ALA A 180 50.62 -5.52 22.07
CA ALA A 180 51.69 -5.97 21.19
C ALA A 180 51.64 -5.26 19.83
N GLN A 181 50.44 -5.10 19.25
CA GLN A 181 50.25 -4.40 17.98
C GLN A 181 50.56 -2.91 18.09
N ALA A 182 50.10 -2.23 19.14
CA ALA A 182 50.40 -0.81 19.34
C ALA A 182 51.91 -0.56 19.55
N ARG A 183 52.61 -1.47 20.22
CA ARG A 183 54.08 -1.42 20.35
C ARG A 183 54.77 -1.62 19.01
N ALA A 184 54.32 -2.59 18.21
CA ALA A 184 54.87 -2.82 16.87
C ALA A 184 54.71 -1.59 15.97
N ASP A 185 53.52 -0.96 15.97
CA ASP A 185 53.27 0.26 15.20
C ASP A 185 54.12 1.44 15.69
N TRP A 186 54.33 1.57 17.01
CA TRP A 186 55.19 2.62 17.57
C TRP A 186 56.66 2.45 17.19
N ILE A 187 57.14 1.20 17.18
CA ILE A 187 58.49 0.85 16.70
C ILE A 187 58.65 1.29 15.25
N ASP A 188 57.67 1.07 14.38
CA ASP A 188 57.73 1.51 12.98
C ASP A 188 57.84 3.03 12.85
N VAL A 189 57.10 3.80 13.67
CA VAL A 189 57.21 5.27 13.73
C VAL A 189 58.60 5.71 14.20
N ARG A 190 59.15 5.09 15.24
CA ARG A 190 60.49 5.40 15.76
C ARG A 190 61.60 5.00 14.78
N LEU A 191 61.42 3.90 14.04
CA LEU A 191 62.26 3.53 12.90
C LEU A 191 62.11 4.51 11.74
N ALA A 192 60.96 5.16 11.53
CA ALA A 192 60.83 6.21 10.52
C ALA A 192 61.47 7.53 10.97
N LEU A 193 61.53 7.80 12.28
CA LEU A 193 62.12 9.01 12.88
C LEU A 193 63.65 9.01 13.00
N GLY A 194 64.33 7.90 12.68
CA GLY A 194 65.79 7.81 12.79
C GLY A 194 66.30 7.13 14.07
N ASP A 195 65.45 6.63 14.96
CA ASP A 195 65.84 6.18 16.32
C ASP A 195 66.35 4.72 16.36
N HIS A 196 67.17 4.32 15.38
CA HIS A 196 67.47 2.90 15.13
C HIS A 196 68.45 2.33 16.15
N ASP A 197 69.45 3.10 16.58
CA ASP A 197 70.47 2.65 17.53
C ASP A 197 69.87 2.32 18.90
N ARG A 198 68.97 3.17 19.41
CA ARG A 198 68.30 2.94 20.70
C ARG A 198 67.32 1.77 20.66
N LEU A 199 66.65 1.57 19.52
CA LEU A 199 65.69 0.49 19.33
C LEU A 199 66.32 -0.90 19.24
N THR A 200 67.57 -1.01 18.77
CA THR A 200 68.23 -2.33 18.60
C THR A 200 68.31 -3.14 19.91
N GLY A 201 68.53 -2.48 21.04
CA GLY A 201 68.56 -3.12 22.36
C GLY A 201 67.19 -3.61 22.83
N GLU A 202 66.17 -2.78 22.65
CA GLU A 202 64.77 -3.08 23.00
C GLU A 202 64.23 -4.24 22.14
N LEU A 203 64.46 -4.19 20.83
CA LEU A 203 64.00 -5.17 19.85
C LEU A 203 64.63 -6.56 20.03
N ARG A 204 65.88 -6.65 20.48
CA ARG A 204 66.51 -7.94 20.81
C ARG A 204 65.76 -8.68 21.91
N GLY A 205 65.32 -7.95 22.95
CA GLY A 205 64.51 -8.53 24.01
C GLY A 205 63.15 -9.03 23.50
N VAL A 206 62.49 -8.26 22.62
CA VAL A 206 61.21 -8.63 22.02
C VAL A 206 61.32 -9.88 21.14
N VAL A 207 62.33 -9.94 20.27
CA VAL A 207 62.57 -11.09 19.39
C VAL A 207 62.95 -12.34 20.20
N ALA A 208 63.74 -12.20 21.26
CA ALA A 208 64.10 -13.32 22.14
C ALA A 208 62.88 -13.86 22.92
N ALA A 209 61.98 -12.98 23.37
CA ALA A 209 60.77 -13.37 24.08
C ALA A 209 59.70 -13.97 23.16
N HIS A 210 59.67 -13.57 21.89
CA HIS A 210 58.68 -14.01 20.91
C HIS A 210 59.34 -14.36 19.56
N PRO A 211 60.12 -15.45 19.50
CA PRO A 211 60.94 -15.76 18.33
C PRO A 211 60.13 -16.17 17.09
N LEU A 212 58.84 -16.50 17.26
CA LEU A 212 57.91 -16.80 16.16
C LEU A 212 57.25 -15.55 15.54
N ARG A 213 57.44 -14.35 16.11
CA ARG A 213 56.85 -13.11 15.58
C ARG A 213 57.74 -12.49 14.51
N GLU A 214 57.45 -12.82 13.25
CA GLU A 214 58.21 -12.41 12.08
C GLU A 214 58.40 -10.89 11.95
N ARG A 215 57.36 -10.09 12.25
CA ARG A 215 57.41 -8.62 12.20
C ARG A 215 58.45 -8.02 13.15
N ALA A 216 58.60 -8.57 14.36
CA ALA A 216 59.62 -8.10 15.31
C ALA A 216 61.04 -8.43 14.80
N GLY A 217 61.20 -9.59 14.15
CA GLY A 217 62.42 -9.96 13.46
C GLY A 217 62.75 -8.98 12.33
N ALA A 218 61.78 -8.65 11.49
CA ALA A 218 61.94 -7.69 10.40
C ALA A 218 62.31 -6.28 10.91
N GLN A 219 61.66 -5.81 11.97
CA GLN A 219 61.97 -4.52 12.61
C GLN A 219 63.40 -4.49 13.17
N LEU A 220 63.87 -5.58 13.80
CA LEU A 220 65.24 -5.68 14.31
C LEU A 220 66.27 -5.73 13.16
N MET A 221 65.98 -6.48 12.10
CA MET A 221 66.81 -6.52 10.89
C MET A 221 66.98 -5.13 10.28
N LEU A 222 65.88 -4.39 10.13
CA LEU A 222 65.90 -3.03 9.58
C LEU A 222 66.64 -2.05 10.50
N ALA A 223 66.43 -2.13 11.82
CA ALA A 223 67.14 -1.30 12.79
C ALA A 223 68.66 -1.54 12.76
N LEU A 224 69.09 -2.80 12.76
CA LEU A 224 70.51 -3.18 12.67
C LEU A 224 71.13 -2.77 11.34
N TYR A 225 70.41 -2.93 10.23
CA TYR A 225 70.87 -2.50 8.91
C TYR A 225 71.10 -0.98 8.88
N ARG A 226 70.12 -0.18 9.33
CA ARG A 226 70.24 1.30 9.35
C ARG A 226 71.27 1.81 10.36
N ALA A 227 71.58 1.03 11.39
CA ALA A 227 72.70 1.26 12.32
C ALA A 227 74.08 0.86 11.74
N GLY A 228 74.16 0.43 10.47
CA GLY A 228 75.40 -0.01 9.83
C GLY A 228 75.86 -1.42 10.21
N ARG A 229 75.05 -2.18 10.96
CA ARG A 229 75.38 -3.51 11.52
C ARG A 229 74.81 -4.62 10.63
N ARG A 230 75.17 -4.60 9.34
CA ARG A 230 74.60 -5.48 8.31
C ARG A 230 74.74 -6.97 8.59
N ALA A 231 75.89 -7.42 9.09
CA ALA A 231 76.12 -8.84 9.42
C ALA A 231 75.12 -9.34 10.48
N GLU A 232 74.91 -8.54 11.53
CA GLU A 232 73.98 -8.87 12.61
C GLU A 232 72.52 -8.88 12.13
N ALA A 233 72.14 -8.03 11.18
CA ALA A 233 70.81 -8.07 10.55
C ALA A 233 70.59 -9.40 9.79
N LEU A 234 71.60 -9.90 9.08
CA LEU A 234 71.51 -11.18 8.37
C LEU A 234 71.53 -12.39 9.33
N ASP A 235 72.14 -12.26 10.51
CA ASP A 235 72.08 -13.28 11.57
C ASP A 235 70.65 -13.39 12.14
N VAL A 236 69.94 -12.27 12.29
CA VAL A 236 68.54 -12.26 12.75
C VAL A 236 67.62 -13.03 11.80
N TYR A 237 67.78 -12.86 10.47
CA TYR A 237 67.02 -13.64 9.49
C TYR A 237 67.30 -15.15 9.60
N ARG A 238 68.59 -15.53 9.72
CA ARG A 238 69.00 -16.93 9.87
C ARG A 238 68.43 -17.54 11.16
N GLY A 239 68.46 -16.79 12.25
CA GLY A 239 67.86 -17.19 13.52
C GLY A 239 66.35 -17.39 13.41
N ALA A 240 65.62 -16.40 12.87
CA ALA A 240 64.18 -16.46 12.68
C ALA A 240 63.77 -17.65 11.80
N ARG A 241 64.45 -17.84 10.66
CA ARG A 241 64.22 -18.99 9.76
C ARG A 241 64.44 -20.33 10.47
N SER A 242 65.52 -20.46 11.23
CA SER A 242 65.80 -21.70 11.98
C SER A 242 64.69 -22.02 12.97
N VAL A 243 64.14 -21.02 13.67
CA VAL A 243 63.06 -21.22 14.64
C VAL A 243 61.74 -21.55 13.94
N LEU A 244 61.36 -20.83 12.89
CA LEU A 244 60.11 -21.07 12.16
C LEU A 244 60.07 -22.47 11.52
N VAL A 245 61.19 -22.90 10.94
CA VAL A 245 61.30 -24.24 10.36
C VAL A 245 61.27 -25.31 11.46
N ALA A 246 61.96 -25.10 12.58
CA ALA A 246 62.03 -26.09 13.66
C ALA A 246 60.72 -26.24 14.44
N GLU A 247 60.06 -25.14 14.77
CA GLU A 247 58.87 -25.12 15.65
C GLU A 247 57.55 -25.25 14.87
N LEU A 248 57.48 -24.68 13.65
CA LEU A 248 56.25 -24.60 12.87
C LEU A 248 56.33 -25.33 11.52
N GLY A 249 57.51 -25.76 11.07
CA GLY A 249 57.68 -26.45 9.78
C GLY A 249 57.46 -25.56 8.55
N ILE A 250 57.46 -24.23 8.73
CA ILE A 250 57.20 -23.25 7.68
C ILE A 250 58.45 -22.40 7.39
N GLU A 251 58.58 -21.95 6.14
CA GLU A 251 59.59 -20.96 5.75
C GLU A 251 59.14 -19.54 6.14
N PRO A 252 60.07 -18.57 6.31
CA PRO A 252 59.74 -17.18 6.59
C PRO A 252 58.81 -16.59 5.53
N GLY A 253 57.86 -15.78 5.97
CA GLY A 253 56.94 -15.06 5.13
C GLY A 253 57.60 -14.03 4.21
N PRO A 254 56.81 -13.44 3.30
CA PRO A 254 57.30 -12.53 2.27
C PRO A 254 57.99 -11.29 2.86
N GLU A 255 57.49 -10.72 3.95
CA GLU A 255 58.04 -9.50 4.56
C GLU A 255 59.51 -9.69 5.04
N LEU A 256 59.81 -10.80 5.72
CA LEU A 256 61.17 -11.14 6.15
C LEU A 256 62.07 -11.50 4.96
N THR A 257 61.54 -12.26 3.99
CA THR A 257 62.29 -12.73 2.83
C THR A 257 62.67 -11.58 1.89
N GLU A 258 61.74 -10.64 1.65
CA GLU A 258 61.96 -9.44 0.85
C GLU A 258 62.96 -8.49 1.53
N LEU A 259 62.83 -8.28 2.84
CA LEU A 259 63.78 -7.46 3.60
C LEU A 259 65.19 -8.07 3.58
N HIS A 260 65.31 -9.39 3.74
CA HIS A 260 66.59 -10.09 3.60
C HIS A 260 67.20 -9.89 2.21
N ALA A 261 66.41 -10.04 1.15
CA ALA A 261 66.86 -9.82 -0.22
C ALA A 261 67.28 -8.36 -0.47
N ALA A 262 66.55 -7.39 0.08
CA ALA A 262 66.86 -5.97 -0.03
C ALA A 262 68.16 -5.61 0.72
N ILE A 263 68.38 -6.17 1.93
CA ILE A 263 69.63 -6.00 2.70
C ILE A 263 70.82 -6.63 1.97
N LEU A 264 70.63 -7.77 1.27
CA LEU A 264 71.69 -8.38 0.44
C LEU A 264 72.05 -7.50 -0.77
N ARG A 265 71.09 -6.76 -1.33
CA ARG A 265 71.29 -5.86 -2.47
C ARG A 265 71.76 -4.45 -2.09
N ASP A 266 71.89 -4.16 -0.80
CA ASP A 266 72.20 -2.81 -0.29
C ASP A 266 71.19 -1.76 -0.80
N ASP A 267 69.91 -2.11 -0.80
CA ASP A 267 68.87 -1.33 -1.46
C ASP A 267 68.74 0.08 -0.82
N PRO A 268 68.91 1.18 -1.60
CA PRO A 268 68.80 2.54 -1.08
C PRO A 268 67.42 2.88 -0.50
N SER A 269 66.37 2.15 -0.89
CA SER A 269 65.01 2.32 -0.35
C SER A 269 64.92 1.96 1.14
N LEU A 270 65.80 1.08 1.63
CA LEU A 270 65.84 0.70 3.05
C LEU A 270 66.31 1.84 3.96
N ASN A 271 67.08 2.80 3.43
CA ASN A 271 67.59 3.97 4.17
C ASN A 271 66.64 5.17 4.15
N ARG A 272 65.55 5.09 3.38
CA ARG A 272 64.47 6.08 3.40
C ARG A 272 63.36 5.58 4.34
N PRO A 273 62.73 6.45 5.15
CA PRO A 273 61.53 6.05 5.84
C PRO A 273 60.51 5.61 4.78
N ALA A 274 60.00 4.38 4.91
CA ALA A 274 58.85 3.93 4.15
C ALA A 274 57.64 4.71 4.68
N VAL A 275 57.55 5.99 4.34
CA VAL A 275 56.27 6.66 4.31
C VAL A 275 55.50 5.87 3.26
N ARG A 276 54.60 4.98 3.69
CA ARG A 276 53.48 4.60 2.83
C ARG A 276 52.85 5.93 2.48
N GLU A 277 53.12 6.44 1.27
CA GLU A 277 52.37 7.57 0.77
C GLU A 277 50.91 7.22 1.03
N PRO A 278 50.13 8.08 1.73
CA PRO A 278 48.73 7.82 1.89
C PRO A 278 48.20 7.57 0.49
N VAL A 279 47.66 6.38 0.22
CA VAL A 279 46.97 6.11 -1.04
C VAL A 279 45.93 7.20 -1.09
N ARG A 280 46.16 8.22 -1.92
CA ARG A 280 45.28 9.36 -2.03
C ARG A 280 43.99 8.80 -2.59
N TRP A 281 43.04 8.56 -1.69
CA TRP A 281 41.70 8.23 -2.10
C TRP A 281 41.23 9.40 -2.95
N THR A 282 41.01 9.13 -4.23
CA THR A 282 40.52 10.12 -5.17
C THR A 282 39.03 9.89 -5.28
N PRO A 283 38.19 10.82 -4.78
CA PRO A 283 36.75 10.64 -4.83
C PRO A 283 36.27 10.40 -6.25
N VAL A 284 35.49 9.32 -6.44
CA VAL A 284 34.91 8.96 -7.73
C VAL A 284 33.54 9.62 -7.85
N CYS A 285 33.26 10.28 -8.97
CA CYS A 285 31.95 10.86 -9.27
C CYS A 285 31.44 10.33 -10.60
N GLN A 286 30.55 9.34 -10.55
CA GLN A 286 29.98 8.66 -11.72
C GLN A 286 28.48 8.93 -11.91
N LEU A 287 27.89 9.84 -11.12
CA LEU A 287 26.47 10.16 -11.25
C LEU A 287 26.15 10.66 -12.67
N PRO A 288 25.09 10.13 -13.31
CA PRO A 288 24.57 10.68 -14.56
C PRO A 288 24.18 12.16 -14.41
N PRO A 289 24.10 12.94 -15.51
CA PRO A 289 23.64 14.32 -15.46
C PRO A 289 22.28 14.48 -14.77
N ASP A 290 22.13 15.51 -13.93
CA ASP A 290 20.83 15.87 -13.37
C ASP A 290 19.91 16.47 -14.44
N ILE A 291 18.61 16.45 -14.17
CA ILE A 291 17.56 16.91 -15.07
C ILE A 291 17.05 18.27 -14.60
N GLY A 292 17.41 19.33 -15.32
CA GLY A 292 17.12 20.72 -14.94
C GLY A 292 15.63 21.11 -14.95
N ASP A 293 14.78 20.34 -15.63
CA ASP A 293 13.33 20.56 -15.68
C ASP A 293 12.55 19.59 -14.78
N PHE A 294 13.17 19.03 -13.72
CA PHE A 294 12.50 18.15 -12.76
C PHE A 294 11.26 18.81 -12.11
N VAL A 295 10.15 18.06 -12.02
CA VAL A 295 8.84 18.56 -11.54
C VAL A 295 8.25 17.63 -10.48
N GLY A 296 7.86 18.21 -9.34
CA GLY A 296 7.13 17.54 -8.27
C GLY A 296 7.97 16.55 -7.47
N ARG A 297 7.32 15.52 -6.90
CA ARG A 297 7.93 14.45 -6.09
C ARG A 297 8.53 14.90 -4.76
N ASP A 298 8.05 16.02 -4.22
CA ASP A 298 8.58 16.58 -2.97
C ASP A 298 8.42 15.60 -1.80
N ARG A 299 7.28 14.92 -1.70
CA ARG A 299 7.02 13.91 -0.66
C ARG A 299 7.99 12.73 -0.75
N GLU A 300 8.20 12.20 -1.96
CA GLU A 300 9.10 11.07 -2.19
C GLU A 300 10.57 11.48 -1.95
N LEU A 301 10.96 12.69 -2.36
CA LEU A 301 12.31 13.24 -2.12
C LEU A 301 12.56 13.52 -0.63
N GLU A 302 11.58 14.06 0.10
CA GLU A 302 11.68 14.29 1.55
C GLU A 302 11.77 12.97 2.30
N SER A 303 10.91 11.99 1.97
CA SER A 303 10.90 10.67 2.59
C SER A 303 12.22 9.93 2.37
N LEU A 304 12.66 9.79 1.12
CA LEU A 304 13.93 9.14 0.79
C LEU A 304 15.12 9.94 1.35
N GLY A 305 15.07 11.27 1.28
CA GLY A 305 16.12 12.14 1.82
C GLY A 305 16.28 12.00 3.33
N ALA A 306 15.17 11.90 4.08
CA ALA A 306 15.20 11.68 5.53
C ALA A 306 15.79 10.32 5.89
N VAL A 307 15.36 9.25 5.20
CA VAL A 307 15.91 7.90 5.38
C VAL A 307 17.42 7.89 5.11
N MET A 308 17.85 8.46 4.00
CA MET A 308 19.27 8.53 3.60
C MET A 308 20.10 9.53 4.42
N SER A 309 19.47 10.31 5.28
CA SER A 309 20.14 11.28 6.17
C SER A 309 20.21 10.85 7.64
N GLY A 310 19.60 9.72 8.01
CA GLY A 310 19.66 9.19 9.38
C GLY A 310 21.01 8.55 9.71
N ASP A 311 21.51 8.74 10.94
CA ASP A 311 22.70 8.04 11.44
C ASP A 311 22.31 6.59 11.80
N SER A 312 22.75 5.61 11.00
CA SER A 312 22.49 4.20 11.27
C SER A 312 23.51 3.63 12.26
N SER A 313 23.02 2.85 13.24
CA SER A 313 23.87 2.14 14.20
C SER A 313 24.40 0.83 13.58
N GLY A 314 25.38 0.93 12.67
CA GLY A 314 26.23 -0.20 12.26
C GLY A 314 25.96 -0.89 10.91
N ALA A 315 25.03 -0.42 10.09
CA ALA A 315 24.72 -0.98 8.75
C ALA A 315 24.50 0.13 7.70
N PRO A 316 24.78 -0.10 6.40
CA PRO A 316 24.53 0.90 5.37
C PRO A 316 23.04 1.24 5.25
N VAL A 317 22.73 2.48 4.89
CA VAL A 317 21.34 2.87 4.61
C VAL A 317 20.94 2.40 3.21
N ILE A 318 19.87 1.62 3.09
CA ILE A 318 19.39 1.08 1.81
C ILE A 318 17.99 1.64 1.50
N ALA A 319 17.81 2.21 0.33
CA ALA A 319 16.53 2.68 -0.16
C ALA A 319 16.24 2.11 -1.56
N THR A 320 15.02 1.61 -1.79
CA THR A 320 14.58 1.05 -3.07
C THR A 320 13.42 1.86 -3.64
N VAL A 321 13.46 2.14 -4.94
CA VAL A 321 12.42 2.88 -5.68
C VAL A 321 11.89 1.99 -6.80
N HIS A 322 10.62 1.60 -6.71
CA HIS A 322 10.00 0.70 -7.68
C HIS A 322 8.74 1.30 -8.34
N GLY A 323 8.29 0.73 -9.46
CA GLY A 323 7.14 1.25 -10.22
C GLY A 323 7.20 0.95 -11.72
N THR A 324 6.17 1.38 -12.46
CA THR A 324 6.00 1.05 -13.88
C THR A 324 7.13 1.59 -14.79
N PRO A 325 7.37 0.98 -15.96
CA PRO A 325 8.35 1.50 -16.91
C PRO A 325 7.97 2.92 -17.38
N GLY A 326 8.95 3.83 -17.40
CA GLY A 326 8.74 5.22 -17.82
C GLY A 326 8.14 6.17 -16.76
N VAL A 327 7.87 5.70 -15.53
CA VAL A 327 7.33 6.53 -14.42
C VAL A 327 8.34 7.52 -13.84
N GLY A 328 9.63 7.37 -14.17
CA GLY A 328 10.70 8.30 -13.78
C GLY A 328 11.55 7.85 -12.58
N LYS A 329 11.64 6.55 -12.28
CA LYS A 329 12.44 6.00 -11.17
C LYS A 329 13.91 6.42 -11.23
N SER A 330 14.57 6.18 -12.36
CA SER A 330 15.97 6.55 -12.60
C SER A 330 16.17 8.07 -12.49
N THR A 331 15.22 8.85 -13.01
CA THR A 331 15.23 10.32 -12.90
C THR A 331 15.13 10.80 -11.45
N LEU A 332 14.20 10.24 -10.66
CA LEU A 332 14.08 10.55 -9.23
C LEU A 332 15.36 10.19 -8.48
N ALA A 333 15.91 9.01 -8.76
CA ALA A 333 17.08 8.51 -8.06
C ALA A 333 18.35 9.32 -8.37
N VAL A 334 18.58 9.66 -9.64
CA VAL A 334 19.67 10.56 -10.03
C VAL A 334 19.50 11.95 -9.41
N HIS A 335 18.29 12.52 -9.45
CA HIS A 335 18.02 13.83 -8.86
C HIS A 335 18.28 13.85 -7.35
N LEU A 336 17.83 12.81 -6.63
CA LEU A 336 18.10 12.65 -5.21
C LEU A 336 19.61 12.46 -4.94
N ALA A 337 20.31 11.67 -5.76
CA ALA A 337 21.74 11.45 -5.61
C ALA A 337 22.55 12.75 -5.74
N HIS A 338 22.17 13.65 -6.66
CA HIS A 338 22.78 14.99 -6.75
C HIS A 338 22.53 15.84 -5.50
N ARG A 339 21.32 15.78 -4.92
CA ARG A 339 21.02 16.49 -3.66
C ARG A 339 21.80 15.94 -2.46
N LEU A 340 22.02 14.62 -2.41
CA LEU A 340 22.72 13.95 -1.32
C LEU A 340 24.25 14.00 -1.45
N ARG A 341 24.77 14.36 -2.64
CA ARG A 341 26.21 14.42 -2.94
C ARG A 341 27.09 15.05 -1.85
N PRO A 342 26.72 16.18 -1.20
CA PRO A 342 27.56 16.78 -0.16
C PRO A 342 27.79 15.91 1.08
N ARG A 343 26.94 14.90 1.34
CA ARG A 343 27.06 13.99 2.51
C ARG A 343 27.99 12.81 2.26
N PHE A 344 28.31 12.50 1.00
CA PHE A 344 29.11 11.35 0.61
C PHE A 344 30.40 11.80 -0.07
N PRO A 345 31.29 12.55 0.62
CA PRO A 345 32.45 13.19 -0.01
C PRO A 345 33.46 12.20 -0.60
N ASP A 346 33.45 10.95 -0.14
CA ASP A 346 34.39 9.92 -0.59
C ASP A 346 33.99 9.34 -1.96
N GLY A 347 32.74 9.46 -2.39
CA GLY A 347 32.39 9.10 -3.77
C GLY A 347 30.91 8.88 -4.01
N GLN A 348 30.55 8.92 -5.29
CA GLN A 348 29.23 8.58 -5.80
C GLN A 348 29.40 7.66 -7.00
N LEU A 349 29.05 6.38 -6.81
CA LEU A 349 29.17 5.33 -7.81
C LEU A 349 27.81 5.08 -8.47
N PHE A 350 27.82 4.78 -9.76
CA PHE A 350 26.62 4.51 -10.53
C PHE A 350 26.81 3.24 -11.36
N LEU A 351 25.86 2.31 -11.26
CA LEU A 351 25.82 1.11 -12.07
C LEU A 351 24.44 0.95 -12.72
N ARG A 352 24.44 0.55 -13.99
CA ARG A 352 23.25 0.06 -14.67
C ARG A 352 23.25 -1.47 -14.63
N LEU A 353 22.23 -2.03 -13.99
CA LEU A 353 22.10 -3.47 -13.74
C LEU A 353 21.37 -4.20 -14.88
N ALA A 354 20.61 -3.45 -15.70
CA ALA A 354 19.87 -3.96 -16.86
C ALA A 354 18.91 -5.10 -16.51
N GLY A 355 18.27 -5.04 -15.36
CA GLY A 355 17.36 -6.06 -14.86
C GLY A 355 16.08 -6.24 -15.67
N ALA A 356 15.75 -5.28 -16.53
CA ALA A 356 14.70 -5.45 -17.53
C ALA A 356 15.09 -6.37 -18.71
N SER A 357 16.39 -6.59 -18.92
CA SER A 357 16.94 -7.36 -20.03
C SER A 357 16.67 -8.86 -19.83
N PRO A 358 16.50 -9.65 -20.92
CA PRO A 358 16.51 -11.11 -20.82
C PRO A 358 17.82 -11.68 -20.28
N THR A 359 18.91 -10.90 -20.34
CA THR A 359 20.20 -11.22 -19.71
C THR A 359 20.62 -10.05 -18.80
N PRO A 360 20.14 -10.02 -17.54
CA PRO A 360 20.63 -9.08 -16.53
C PRO A 360 22.15 -9.20 -16.36
N ARG A 361 22.81 -8.12 -15.93
CA ARG A 361 24.26 -8.14 -15.75
C ARG A 361 24.65 -8.98 -14.54
N ASP A 362 25.68 -9.81 -14.70
CA ASP A 362 26.24 -10.66 -13.65
C ASP A 362 26.83 -9.82 -12.49
N PRO A 363 26.54 -10.16 -11.21
CA PRO A 363 27.08 -9.43 -10.05
C PRO A 363 28.61 -9.44 -9.98
N GLY A 364 29.27 -10.51 -10.39
CA GLY A 364 30.73 -10.62 -10.42
C GLY A 364 31.35 -9.65 -11.42
N ASP A 365 30.74 -9.48 -12.59
CA ASP A 365 31.18 -8.49 -13.59
C ASP A 365 30.97 -7.05 -13.10
N LEU A 366 29.84 -6.79 -12.44
CA LEU A 366 29.52 -5.49 -11.84
C LEU A 366 30.50 -5.15 -10.71
N LEU A 367 30.87 -6.11 -9.86
CA LEU A 367 31.89 -5.94 -8.83
C LEU A 367 33.27 -5.66 -9.44
N ALA A 368 33.64 -6.35 -10.53
CA ALA A 368 34.89 -6.08 -11.23
C ALA A 368 34.90 -4.65 -11.82
N GLU A 369 33.77 -4.17 -12.35
CA GLU A 369 33.61 -2.78 -12.81
C GLU A 369 33.78 -1.77 -11.65
N LEU A 370 33.13 -2.00 -10.50
CA LEU A 370 33.28 -1.17 -9.31
C LEU A 370 34.72 -1.14 -8.81
N LEU A 371 35.38 -2.30 -8.70
CA LEU A 371 36.77 -2.39 -8.24
C LEU A 371 37.72 -1.61 -9.16
N ARG A 372 37.53 -1.67 -10.48
CA ARG A 372 38.30 -0.85 -11.42
C ARG A 372 38.01 0.65 -11.25
N ALA A 373 36.75 1.03 -11.05
CA ALA A 373 36.36 2.41 -10.76
C ALA A 373 36.99 2.94 -9.46
N LEU A 374 37.18 2.06 -8.48
CA LEU A 374 37.89 2.34 -7.22
C LEU A 374 39.42 2.24 -7.35
N HIS A 375 39.95 2.22 -8.57
CA HIS A 375 41.38 2.18 -8.89
C HIS A 375 42.11 0.94 -8.34
N VAL A 376 41.43 -0.21 -8.27
CA VAL A 376 42.08 -1.51 -8.03
C VAL A 376 42.70 -2.00 -9.34
N ASP A 377 43.98 -2.37 -9.28
CA ASP A 377 44.69 -2.92 -10.45
C ASP A 377 44.00 -4.19 -10.94
N GLY A 378 43.75 -4.27 -12.26
CA GLY A 378 43.01 -5.35 -12.88
C GLY A 378 43.62 -6.73 -12.64
N ALA A 379 44.96 -6.81 -12.52
CA ALA A 379 45.67 -8.06 -12.20
C ALA A 379 45.42 -8.55 -10.77
N SER A 380 44.95 -7.67 -9.87
CA SER A 380 44.67 -7.97 -8.46
C SER A 380 43.20 -8.25 -8.16
N ILE A 381 42.33 -8.16 -9.18
CA ILE A 381 40.89 -8.45 -9.04
C ILE A 381 40.70 -9.97 -9.08
N PRO A 382 40.17 -10.60 -8.01
CA PRO A 382 39.98 -12.05 -7.96
C PRO A 382 38.98 -12.56 -9.02
N GLU A 383 38.97 -13.87 -9.29
CA GLU A 383 38.03 -14.46 -10.24
C GLU A 383 36.64 -14.67 -9.62
N SER A 384 36.57 -15.07 -8.35
CA SER A 384 35.32 -15.37 -7.66
C SER A 384 34.52 -14.11 -7.31
N CYS A 385 33.19 -14.18 -7.49
CA CYS A 385 32.26 -13.12 -7.09
C CYS A 385 32.36 -12.79 -5.59
N ASP A 386 32.47 -13.80 -4.73
CA ASP A 386 32.56 -13.61 -3.27
C ASP A 386 33.85 -12.91 -2.86
N GLU A 387 34.97 -13.27 -3.49
CA GLU A 387 36.27 -12.65 -3.26
C GLU A 387 36.29 -11.19 -3.76
N ARG A 388 35.67 -10.92 -4.92
CA ARG A 388 35.46 -9.55 -5.41
C ARG A 388 34.60 -8.74 -4.45
N ALA A 389 33.53 -9.32 -3.92
CA ALA A 389 32.65 -8.65 -2.95
C ALA A 389 33.38 -8.35 -1.63
N ALA A 390 34.20 -9.28 -1.14
CA ALA A 390 35.04 -9.08 0.05
C ALA A 390 36.08 -7.98 -0.15
N LEU A 391 36.76 -7.96 -1.31
CA LEU A 391 37.71 -6.91 -1.67
C LEU A 391 37.01 -5.55 -1.80
N TYR A 392 35.84 -5.51 -2.44
CA TYR A 392 35.02 -4.30 -2.57
C TYR A 392 34.62 -3.73 -1.21
N ARG A 393 34.08 -4.56 -0.29
CA ARG A 393 33.77 -4.13 1.07
C ARG A 393 35.00 -3.63 1.83
N SER A 394 36.15 -4.28 1.67
CA SER A 394 37.42 -3.86 2.25
C SER A 394 37.88 -2.50 1.71
N ARG A 395 37.66 -2.24 0.42
CA ARG A 395 37.97 -0.95 -0.24
C ARG A 395 37.00 0.17 0.14
N LEU A 396 35.79 -0.13 0.60
CA LEU A 396 34.83 0.85 1.09
C LEU A 396 34.80 0.98 2.62
N ALA A 397 35.63 0.21 3.33
CA ALA A 397 35.80 0.31 4.78
C ALA A 397 36.02 1.78 5.20
N ASP A 398 35.27 2.23 6.21
CA ASP A 398 35.30 3.57 6.81
C ASP A 398 35.06 4.76 5.87
N ARG A 399 34.50 4.54 4.67
CA ARG A 399 34.23 5.60 3.68
C ARG A 399 32.74 5.91 3.55
N ALA A 400 32.44 7.18 3.30
CA ALA A 400 31.11 7.71 3.02
C ALA A 400 30.86 7.76 1.50
N VAL A 401 30.39 6.64 0.94
CA VAL A 401 30.11 6.50 -0.50
C VAL A 401 28.61 6.31 -0.75
N LEU A 402 28.09 7.00 -1.77
CA LEU A 402 26.74 6.78 -2.30
C LEU A 402 26.81 5.82 -3.49
N LEU A 403 26.05 4.73 -3.44
CA LEU A 403 25.90 3.79 -4.54
C LEU A 403 24.51 3.90 -5.16
N LEU A 404 24.42 4.27 -6.44
CA LEU A 404 23.18 4.29 -7.21
C LEU A 404 23.15 3.07 -8.16
N LEU A 405 22.26 2.13 -7.85
CA LEU A 405 22.03 0.91 -8.63
C LEU A 405 20.75 1.06 -9.46
N ASP A 406 20.89 1.26 -10.77
CA ASP A 406 19.78 1.53 -11.67
C ASP A 406 19.29 0.28 -12.40
N ASP A 407 17.99 0.03 -12.36
CA ASP A 407 17.27 -1.07 -13.01
C ASP A 407 17.68 -2.46 -12.50
N ALA A 408 17.58 -2.70 -11.19
CA ALA A 408 17.82 -4.02 -10.57
C ALA A 408 16.75 -5.06 -10.98
N ALA A 409 17.18 -6.30 -11.22
CA ALA A 409 16.31 -7.44 -11.51
C ALA A 409 15.67 -8.00 -10.23
N ASP A 410 16.51 -8.39 -9.27
CA ASP A 410 16.15 -9.11 -8.06
C ASP A 410 17.16 -8.84 -6.92
N GLU A 411 16.92 -9.43 -5.75
CA GLU A 411 17.78 -9.30 -4.58
C GLU A 411 19.12 -10.05 -4.73
N GLU A 412 19.17 -11.14 -5.50
CA GLU A 412 20.39 -11.92 -5.73
C GLU A 412 21.41 -11.08 -6.49
N GLN A 413 20.96 -10.30 -7.47
CA GLN A 413 21.80 -9.38 -8.22
C GLN A 413 22.41 -8.27 -7.34
N VAL A 414 21.65 -7.80 -6.35
CA VAL A 414 21.99 -6.62 -5.55
C VAL A 414 22.82 -6.96 -4.31
N ARG A 415 22.54 -8.08 -3.62
CA ARG A 415 23.17 -8.45 -2.33
C ARG A 415 24.70 -8.39 -2.36
N PRO A 416 25.42 -8.89 -3.38
CA PRO A 416 26.88 -8.82 -3.43
C PRO A 416 27.45 -7.39 -3.54
N LEU A 417 26.65 -6.45 -4.06
CA LEU A 417 27.04 -5.05 -4.31
C LEU A 417 26.88 -4.15 -3.07
N LEU A 418 26.27 -4.66 -2.00
CA LEU A 418 26.00 -3.88 -0.79
C LEU A 418 27.30 -3.63 0.00
N PRO A 419 27.58 -2.38 0.41
CA PRO A 419 28.75 -2.06 1.24
C PRO A 419 28.58 -2.61 2.66
N GLY A 420 29.69 -2.78 3.38
CA GLY A 420 29.68 -3.29 4.77
C GLY A 420 29.73 -2.22 5.86
N THR A 421 29.64 -0.94 5.52
CA THR A 421 29.92 0.18 6.44
C THR A 421 28.70 1.07 6.67
N PRO A 422 28.53 1.63 7.88
CA PRO A 422 27.37 2.48 8.22
C PRO A 422 27.39 3.85 7.54
N HIS A 423 28.55 4.31 7.06
CA HIS A 423 28.69 5.63 6.44
C HIS A 423 28.31 5.65 4.95
N SER A 424 28.12 4.48 4.33
CA SER A 424 27.71 4.36 2.94
C SER A 424 26.19 4.21 2.82
N ALA A 425 25.65 4.68 1.69
CA ALA A 425 24.23 4.55 1.39
C ALA A 425 24.01 3.98 -0.02
N VAL A 426 22.96 3.19 -0.19
CA VAL A 426 22.61 2.53 -1.45
C VAL A 426 21.19 2.95 -1.87
N LEU A 427 21.07 3.52 -3.06
CA LEU A 427 19.82 3.85 -3.70
C LEU A 427 19.62 2.92 -4.90
N ILE A 428 18.52 2.18 -4.91
CA ILE A 428 18.25 1.15 -5.91
C ILE A 428 16.98 1.50 -6.66
N THR A 429 17.00 1.45 -7.99
CA THR A 429 15.77 1.50 -8.78
C THR A 429 15.47 0.11 -9.34
N SER A 430 14.20 -0.28 -9.32
CA SER A 430 13.74 -1.59 -9.79
C SER A 430 12.34 -1.47 -10.40
N ARG A 431 11.89 -2.49 -11.15
CA ARG A 431 10.51 -2.51 -11.66
C ARG A 431 9.54 -2.99 -10.61
N THR A 432 9.94 -3.98 -9.83
CA THR A 432 9.22 -4.55 -8.70
C THR A 432 9.77 -4.17 -7.35
N ARG A 433 8.98 -4.43 -6.31
CA ARG A 433 9.39 -4.21 -4.93
C ARG A 433 10.42 -5.27 -4.52
N LEU A 434 11.65 -4.83 -4.25
CA LEU A 434 12.70 -5.67 -3.70
C LEU A 434 12.57 -5.76 -2.17
N MET A 435 12.68 -6.97 -1.62
CA MET A 435 12.58 -7.32 -0.20
C MET A 435 13.98 -7.49 0.42
N LEU A 436 14.75 -6.40 0.44
CA LEU A 436 16.07 -6.35 1.07
C LEU A 436 15.97 -6.04 2.57
N GLU A 437 16.77 -6.73 3.38
CA GLU A 437 16.83 -6.53 4.83
C GLU A 437 17.30 -5.11 5.18
N GLY A 438 16.53 -4.41 6.03
CA GLY A 438 16.83 -3.02 6.42
C GLY A 438 16.58 -1.98 5.32
N ALA A 439 16.07 -2.36 4.15
CA ALA A 439 15.78 -1.44 3.07
C ALA A 439 14.42 -0.75 3.22
N THR A 440 14.38 0.56 2.95
CA THR A 440 13.12 1.30 2.83
C THR A 440 12.65 1.32 1.38
N ALA A 441 11.50 0.70 1.10
CA ALA A 441 10.92 0.63 -0.23
C ALA A 441 9.88 1.72 -0.48
N VAL A 442 10.03 2.45 -1.59
CA VAL A 442 9.12 3.50 -2.04
C VAL A 442 8.54 3.13 -3.40
N SER A 443 7.21 3.08 -3.49
CA SER A 443 6.49 2.88 -4.75
C SER A 443 6.27 4.20 -5.46
N LEU A 444 6.58 4.25 -6.75
CA LEU A 444 6.44 5.43 -7.59
C LEU A 444 5.26 5.26 -8.57
N GLU A 445 4.19 6.00 -8.32
CA GLU A 445 3.01 6.07 -9.19
C GLU A 445 3.14 7.21 -10.22
N PRO A 446 2.38 7.21 -11.34
CA PRO A 446 2.31 8.36 -12.24
C PRO A 446 2.03 9.68 -11.49
N PRO A 447 2.69 10.79 -11.86
CA PRO A 447 2.54 12.05 -11.15
C PRO A 447 1.08 12.55 -11.18
N PRO A 448 0.65 13.29 -10.15
CA PRO A 448 -0.65 13.96 -10.16
C PRO A 448 -0.84 14.82 -11.41
N GLY A 449 -2.11 15.01 -11.82
CA GLY A 449 -2.43 15.76 -13.04
C GLY A 449 -1.82 17.17 -13.09
N THR A 450 -1.70 17.82 -11.94
CA THR A 450 -1.06 19.14 -11.79
C THR A 450 0.42 19.11 -12.14
N HIS A 451 1.19 18.15 -11.62
CA HIS A 451 2.62 17.97 -11.94
C HIS A 451 2.83 17.49 -13.38
N ALA A 452 1.94 16.64 -13.90
CA ALA A 452 1.97 16.20 -15.30
C ALA A 452 1.76 17.39 -16.26
N ARG A 453 0.79 18.27 -15.95
CA ARG A 453 0.55 19.52 -16.69
C ARG A 453 1.75 20.45 -16.61
N GLU A 454 2.36 20.59 -15.44
CA GLU A 454 3.56 21.42 -15.26
C GLU A 454 4.74 20.94 -16.10
N LEU A 455 4.99 19.62 -16.13
CA LEU A 455 6.05 19.04 -16.97
C LEU A 455 5.80 19.34 -18.46
N LEU A 456 4.56 19.16 -18.93
CA LEU A 456 4.20 19.50 -20.31
C LEU A 456 4.35 21.02 -20.58
N ALA A 457 3.97 21.87 -19.62
CA ALA A 457 4.05 23.32 -19.72
C ALA A 457 5.51 23.81 -19.85
N ARG A 458 6.45 23.23 -19.11
CA ARG A 458 7.87 23.58 -19.19
C ARG A 458 8.49 23.25 -20.55
N MET A 459 7.98 22.22 -21.23
CA MET A 459 8.49 21.80 -22.54
C MET A 459 7.78 22.49 -23.70
N ALA A 460 6.44 22.48 -23.70
CA ALA A 460 5.63 22.98 -24.81
C ALA A 460 5.27 24.48 -24.70
N GLY A 461 5.42 25.07 -23.51
CA GLY A 461 5.12 26.47 -23.20
C GLY A 461 3.78 26.65 -22.45
N ARG A 462 3.83 27.24 -21.24
CA ARG A 462 2.66 27.43 -20.36
C ARG A 462 1.49 28.16 -21.02
N SER A 463 1.78 29.26 -21.72
CA SER A 463 0.76 30.05 -22.43
C SER A 463 -0.08 29.19 -23.38
N ARG A 464 0.52 28.24 -24.11
CA ARG A 464 -0.20 27.38 -25.06
C ARG A 464 -1.19 26.45 -24.38
N LEU A 465 -0.81 25.89 -23.22
CA LEU A 465 -1.68 25.00 -22.45
C LEU A 465 -2.84 25.75 -21.78
N ASP A 466 -2.64 27.01 -21.44
CA ASP A 466 -3.68 27.85 -20.83
C ASP A 466 -4.70 28.33 -21.87
N HIS A 467 -4.29 28.51 -23.13
CA HIS A 467 -5.20 28.83 -24.24
C HIS A 467 -6.06 27.64 -24.70
N ASP A 468 -5.58 26.40 -24.53
CA ASP A 468 -6.31 25.18 -24.93
C ASP A 468 -6.18 24.09 -23.83
N PRO A 469 -6.90 24.27 -22.69
CA PRO A 469 -6.78 23.39 -21.53
C PRO A 469 -7.36 21.99 -21.78
N GLU A 470 -8.39 21.88 -22.61
CA GLU A 470 -9.03 20.61 -22.95
C GLU A 470 -8.09 19.72 -23.78
N ALA A 471 -7.45 20.26 -24.83
CA ALA A 471 -6.49 19.50 -25.60
C ALA A 471 -5.25 19.12 -24.77
N ALA A 472 -4.79 20.02 -23.88
CA ALA A 472 -3.71 19.69 -22.95
C ALA A 472 -4.09 18.51 -22.05
N GLN A 473 -5.30 18.51 -21.50
CA GLN A 473 -5.80 17.41 -20.67
C GLN A 473 -5.94 16.10 -21.47
N ALA A 474 -6.43 16.17 -22.71
CA ALA A 474 -6.52 15.02 -23.60
C ALA A 474 -5.13 14.40 -23.91
N ILE A 475 -4.12 15.23 -24.17
CA ILE A 475 -2.72 14.76 -24.35
C ILE A 475 -2.22 14.06 -23.08
N LEU A 476 -2.43 14.66 -21.90
CA LEU A 476 -1.98 14.08 -20.62
C LEU A 476 -2.67 12.74 -20.32
N ALA A 477 -3.98 12.65 -20.60
CA ALA A 477 -4.76 11.43 -20.48
C ALA A 477 -4.26 10.35 -21.44
N ALA A 478 -4.03 10.68 -22.71
CA ALA A 478 -3.50 9.74 -23.69
C ALA A 478 -2.08 9.27 -23.35
N CYS A 479 -1.27 10.10 -22.69
CA CYS A 479 0.05 9.72 -22.15
C CYS A 479 -0.03 8.83 -20.90
N GLY A 480 -1.23 8.57 -20.35
CA GLY A 480 -1.42 7.92 -19.05
C GLY A 480 -0.67 8.63 -17.92
N ARG A 481 -0.39 9.93 -18.08
CA ARG A 481 0.48 10.75 -17.20
C ARG A 481 1.91 10.22 -17.01
N LEU A 482 2.41 9.28 -17.82
CA LEU A 482 3.79 8.81 -17.70
C LEU A 482 4.79 9.91 -18.09
N PRO A 483 5.77 10.28 -17.23
CA PRO A 483 6.75 11.31 -17.54
C PRO A 483 7.50 11.08 -18.85
N LEU A 484 7.85 9.83 -19.19
CA LEU A 484 8.48 9.52 -20.48
C LEU A 484 7.59 9.89 -21.67
N ALA A 485 6.30 9.54 -21.62
CA ALA A 485 5.34 9.85 -22.68
C ALA A 485 5.10 11.36 -22.79
N ILE A 486 4.93 12.04 -21.65
CA ILE A 486 4.77 13.50 -21.59
C ILE A 486 6.00 14.20 -22.18
N ARG A 487 7.21 13.72 -21.89
CA ARG A 487 8.44 14.28 -22.46
C ARG A 487 8.50 14.15 -23.97
N ILE A 488 8.07 13.01 -24.51
CA ILE A 488 8.02 12.81 -25.96
C ILE A 488 6.98 13.74 -26.60
N ALA A 489 5.76 13.81 -26.06
CA ALA A 489 4.73 14.71 -26.54
C ALA A 489 5.15 16.19 -26.45
N GLY A 490 5.71 16.59 -25.30
CA GLY A 490 6.22 17.94 -25.05
C GLY A 490 7.37 18.31 -26.00
N ALA A 491 8.32 17.41 -26.22
CA ALA A 491 9.43 17.64 -27.16
C ALA A 491 8.94 17.80 -28.61
N ARG A 492 7.91 17.04 -29.02
CA ARG A 492 7.29 17.19 -30.35
C ARG A 492 6.59 18.53 -30.51
N LEU A 493 5.91 19.01 -29.47
CA LEU A 493 5.27 20.32 -29.45
C LEU A 493 6.27 21.48 -29.39
N ALA A 494 7.39 21.28 -28.70
CA ALA A 494 8.49 22.23 -28.62
C ALA A 494 9.20 22.39 -29.98
N ALA A 495 9.43 21.27 -30.68
CA ALA A 495 9.99 21.26 -32.02
C ALA A 495 9.07 21.91 -33.09
N ARG A 496 7.78 22.12 -32.77
CA ARG A 496 6.78 22.69 -33.69
C ARG A 496 5.92 23.74 -32.99
N PRO A 497 6.45 24.97 -32.77
CA PRO A 497 5.77 26.00 -31.98
C PRO A 497 4.39 26.42 -32.53
N SER A 498 4.20 26.38 -33.86
CA SER A 498 2.94 26.72 -34.52
C SER A 498 1.90 25.59 -34.54
N TRP A 499 2.26 24.39 -34.08
CA TRP A 499 1.37 23.22 -34.15
C TRP A 499 0.32 23.26 -33.02
N PRO A 500 -1.00 23.24 -33.31
CA PRO A 500 -2.04 23.26 -32.28
C PRO A 500 -2.01 22.04 -31.35
N LEU A 501 -2.36 22.23 -30.08
CA LEU A 501 -2.44 21.13 -29.10
C LEU A 501 -3.50 20.10 -29.51
N ARG A 502 -4.67 20.55 -29.94
CA ARG A 502 -5.77 19.70 -30.44
C ARG A 502 -5.35 18.72 -31.55
N ASP A 503 -4.40 19.10 -32.41
CA ASP A 503 -3.96 18.24 -33.52
C ASP A 503 -3.11 17.06 -33.01
N LEU A 504 -2.28 17.30 -31.98
CA LEU A 504 -1.56 16.23 -31.31
C LEU A 504 -2.51 15.39 -30.44
N ALA A 505 -3.47 16.01 -29.76
CA ALA A 505 -4.48 15.32 -28.97
C ALA A 505 -5.27 14.32 -29.84
N ALA A 506 -5.79 14.76 -30.99
CA ALA A 506 -6.53 13.91 -31.94
C ALA A 506 -5.69 12.74 -32.47
N ARG A 507 -4.39 12.95 -32.72
CA ARG A 507 -3.48 11.87 -33.14
C ARG A 507 -3.22 10.85 -32.02
N LEU A 508 -3.12 11.33 -30.78
CA LEU A 508 -2.91 10.47 -29.62
C LEU A 508 -4.19 9.74 -29.20
N GLU A 509 -5.37 10.24 -29.58
CA GLU A 509 -6.65 9.59 -29.33
C GLU A 509 -6.74 8.23 -30.02
N ASP A 510 -6.26 8.14 -31.28
CA ASP A 510 -6.17 6.88 -32.04
C ASP A 510 -5.22 5.88 -31.35
N THR A 511 -5.79 4.89 -30.65
CA THR A 511 -5.04 3.89 -29.89
C THR A 511 -4.06 3.09 -30.75
N ARG A 512 -4.36 2.88 -32.05
CA ARG A 512 -3.51 2.08 -32.95
C ARG A 512 -2.22 2.80 -33.32
N LYS A 513 -2.24 4.13 -33.36
CA LYS A 513 -1.07 4.96 -33.70
C LYS A 513 -0.45 5.66 -32.50
N ARG A 514 -1.12 5.62 -31.34
CA ARG A 514 -0.71 6.33 -30.13
C ARG A 514 0.75 6.06 -29.74
N LEU A 515 1.19 4.80 -29.76
CA LEU A 515 2.57 4.46 -29.38
C LEU A 515 3.61 4.88 -30.41
N ASP A 516 3.23 4.98 -31.70
CA ASP A 516 4.11 5.49 -32.75
C ASP A 516 4.24 7.01 -32.65
N GLU A 517 3.16 7.68 -32.24
CA GLU A 517 3.19 9.11 -31.95
C GLU A 517 3.99 9.43 -30.66
N LEU A 518 4.08 8.47 -29.74
CA LEU A 518 4.93 8.51 -28.53
C LEU A 518 6.34 7.91 -28.77
N ALA A 519 6.91 8.24 -29.93
CA ALA A 519 8.32 8.05 -30.24
C ALA A 519 8.95 9.34 -30.82
N LEU A 520 10.15 9.68 -30.38
CA LEU A 520 10.97 10.78 -30.92
C LEU A 520 12.47 10.48 -30.74
N GLY A 521 13.17 10.27 -31.86
CA GLY A 521 14.60 9.92 -31.82
C GLY A 521 14.84 8.62 -31.04
N GLN A 522 15.64 8.69 -29.98
CA GLN A 522 15.93 7.56 -29.09
C GLN A 522 14.91 7.38 -27.96
N LEU A 523 13.98 8.32 -27.77
CA LEU A 523 12.92 8.20 -26.77
C LEU A 523 11.72 7.49 -27.40
N SER A 524 11.39 6.30 -26.89
CA SER A 524 10.22 5.54 -27.35
C SER A 524 9.58 4.80 -26.19
N VAL A 525 8.27 5.03 -26.01
CA VAL A 525 7.48 4.27 -25.03
C VAL A 525 7.40 2.80 -25.44
N ARG A 526 7.15 2.53 -26.73
CA ARG A 526 7.07 1.18 -27.30
C ARG A 526 8.35 0.39 -27.05
N ALA A 527 9.51 0.98 -27.33
CA ALA A 527 10.80 0.32 -27.13
C ALA A 527 11.07 0.00 -25.65
N ASN A 528 10.66 0.90 -24.74
CA ASN A 528 10.83 0.68 -23.29
C ASN A 528 9.99 -0.50 -22.77
N PHE A 529 8.76 -0.65 -23.27
CA PHE A 529 7.90 -1.79 -22.93
C PHE A 529 8.37 -3.09 -23.59
N ALA A 530 8.87 -3.03 -24.83
CA ALA A 530 9.32 -4.20 -25.58
C ALA A 530 10.42 -4.99 -24.87
N VAL A 531 11.34 -4.32 -24.18
CA VAL A 531 12.43 -4.97 -23.42
C VAL A 531 11.88 -5.90 -22.34
N GLY A 532 10.97 -5.40 -21.49
CA GLY A 532 10.38 -6.22 -20.41
C GLY A 532 9.45 -7.31 -20.95
N TYR A 533 8.75 -7.05 -22.04
CA TYR A 533 7.86 -8.04 -22.67
C TYR A 533 8.62 -9.20 -23.32
N ALA A 534 9.75 -8.91 -23.98
CA ALA A 534 10.57 -9.93 -24.63
C ALA A 534 11.21 -10.91 -23.64
N ALA A 535 11.44 -10.48 -22.39
CA ALA A 535 11.98 -11.33 -21.32
C ALA A 535 10.95 -12.27 -20.66
N LEU A 536 9.65 -12.11 -20.96
CA LEU A 536 8.60 -12.92 -20.35
C LEU A 536 8.56 -14.36 -20.92
N PRO A 537 8.17 -15.36 -20.09
CA PRO A 537 7.80 -16.67 -20.57
C PRO A 537 6.61 -16.64 -21.56
N PRO A 538 6.49 -17.61 -22.48
CA PRO A 538 5.43 -17.62 -23.51
C PRO A 538 4.00 -17.50 -22.96
N ALA A 539 3.70 -18.17 -21.84
CA ALA A 539 2.39 -18.10 -21.20
C ALA A 539 2.08 -16.68 -20.66
N ALA A 540 3.07 -16.01 -20.06
CA ALA A 540 2.94 -14.65 -19.56
C ALA A 540 2.82 -13.62 -20.71
N GLN A 541 3.54 -13.81 -21.81
CA GLN A 541 3.36 -12.98 -23.02
C GLN A 541 1.94 -13.10 -23.57
N ARG A 542 1.41 -14.34 -23.66
CA ARG A 542 0.04 -14.58 -24.09
C ARG A 542 -0.98 -13.94 -23.14
N ALA A 543 -0.83 -14.12 -21.83
CA ALA A 543 -1.68 -13.49 -20.82
C ALA A 543 -1.68 -11.96 -20.95
N PHE A 544 -0.50 -11.33 -21.14
CA PHE A 544 -0.37 -9.90 -21.37
C PHE A 544 -1.18 -9.43 -22.57
N ARG A 545 -1.01 -10.08 -23.73
CA ARG A 545 -1.72 -9.77 -24.98
C ARG A 545 -3.24 -9.85 -24.80
N LEU A 546 -3.73 -10.95 -24.23
CA LEU A 546 -5.16 -11.22 -24.09
C LEU A 546 -5.84 -10.30 -23.05
N LEU A 547 -5.16 -9.95 -21.95
CA LEU A 547 -5.65 -8.94 -21.01
C LEU A 547 -5.77 -7.55 -21.65
N GLY A 548 -4.85 -7.20 -22.57
CA GLY A 548 -4.94 -5.98 -23.37
C GLY A 548 -6.18 -5.92 -24.28
N LEU A 549 -6.65 -7.08 -24.73
CA LEU A 549 -7.88 -7.20 -25.54
C LEU A 549 -9.15 -7.14 -24.69
N ALA A 550 -9.16 -7.80 -23.52
CA ALA A 550 -10.34 -7.86 -22.64
C ALA A 550 -10.82 -6.49 -22.13
N GLY A 551 -9.93 -5.49 -22.07
CA GLY A 551 -10.29 -4.11 -21.77
C GLY A 551 -10.51 -3.80 -20.28
N PHE A 552 -10.33 -4.77 -19.39
CA PHE A 552 -10.52 -4.61 -17.95
C PHE A 552 -9.58 -3.57 -17.32
N GLU A 553 -10.10 -2.80 -16.36
CA GLU A 553 -9.29 -1.90 -15.52
C GLU A 553 -8.36 -2.70 -14.59
N SER A 554 -8.92 -3.77 -14.01
CA SER A 554 -8.19 -4.76 -13.23
C SER A 554 -8.86 -6.13 -13.33
N ALA A 555 -8.05 -7.18 -13.33
CA ALA A 555 -8.49 -8.57 -13.39
C ALA A 555 -8.04 -9.31 -12.13
N ALA A 556 -8.88 -10.24 -11.65
CA ALA A 556 -8.45 -11.29 -10.73
C ALA A 556 -7.91 -12.49 -11.53
N GLU A 557 -7.27 -13.44 -10.85
CA GLU A 557 -6.64 -14.61 -11.46
C GLU A 557 -7.58 -15.38 -12.40
N TRP A 558 -8.83 -15.58 -11.97
CA TRP A 558 -9.80 -16.38 -12.72
C TRP A 558 -10.05 -15.86 -14.14
N ALA A 559 -9.98 -14.54 -14.33
CA ALA A 559 -10.17 -13.91 -15.64
C ALA A 559 -8.96 -14.16 -16.53
N VAL A 560 -7.75 -14.15 -15.96
CA VAL A 560 -6.52 -14.48 -16.70
C VAL A 560 -6.52 -15.95 -17.10
N ALA A 561 -6.93 -16.85 -16.21
CA ALA A 561 -7.09 -18.27 -16.53
C ALA A 561 -8.11 -18.49 -17.65
N ALA A 562 -9.26 -17.80 -17.59
CA ALA A 562 -10.28 -17.85 -18.64
C ALA A 562 -9.76 -17.35 -20.00
N LEU A 563 -8.99 -16.26 -20.04
CA LEU A 563 -8.31 -15.79 -21.25
C LEU A 563 -7.36 -16.86 -21.82
N LEU A 564 -6.60 -17.53 -20.97
CA LEU A 564 -5.62 -18.54 -21.39
C LEU A 564 -6.26 -19.86 -21.84
N GLY A 565 -7.51 -20.10 -21.44
CA GLY A 565 -8.21 -21.38 -21.62
C GLY A 565 -7.81 -22.41 -20.56
N GLU A 566 -7.34 -21.96 -19.40
CA GLU A 566 -6.85 -22.79 -18.29
C GLU A 566 -7.86 -22.82 -17.14
N PRO A 567 -7.85 -23.86 -16.28
CA PRO A 567 -8.63 -23.87 -15.04
C PRO A 567 -8.19 -22.75 -14.09
N ALA A 568 -9.12 -22.25 -13.26
CA ALA A 568 -8.78 -21.28 -12.22
C ALA A 568 -7.67 -21.82 -11.28
N GLY A 569 -6.79 -20.93 -10.83
CA GLY A 569 -5.59 -21.24 -10.06
C GLY A 569 -4.36 -21.64 -10.89
N HIS A 570 -4.45 -21.64 -12.22
CA HIS A 570 -3.34 -22.01 -13.11
C HIS A 570 -2.72 -20.81 -13.85
N ALA A 571 -3.21 -19.58 -13.62
CA ALA A 571 -2.62 -18.38 -14.20
C ALA A 571 -1.61 -17.67 -13.28
N ASP A 572 -1.42 -18.13 -12.04
CA ASP A 572 -0.57 -17.47 -11.03
C ASP A 572 0.87 -17.25 -11.51
N ALA A 573 1.51 -18.25 -12.12
CA ALA A 573 2.88 -18.12 -12.63
C ALA A 573 3.00 -17.07 -13.75
N ALA A 574 1.96 -16.96 -14.61
CA ALA A 574 1.92 -15.94 -15.65
C ALA A 574 1.71 -14.54 -15.07
N ILE A 575 0.85 -14.41 -14.06
CA ILE A 575 0.61 -13.16 -13.33
C ILE A 575 1.86 -12.72 -12.60
N GLU A 576 2.53 -13.63 -11.88
CA GLU A 576 3.77 -13.37 -11.16
C GLU A 576 4.86 -12.88 -12.10
N ALA A 577 5.07 -13.54 -13.24
CA ALA A 577 6.02 -13.09 -14.25
C ALA A 577 5.70 -11.68 -14.79
N LEU A 578 4.41 -11.35 -14.98
CA LEU A 578 3.98 -10.03 -15.42
C LEU A 578 4.19 -8.94 -14.36
N VAL A 579 3.93 -9.27 -13.10
CA VAL A 579 4.20 -8.39 -11.97
C VAL A 579 5.70 -8.16 -11.85
N MET A 580 6.52 -9.21 -11.92
CA MET A 580 7.99 -9.15 -11.92
C MET A 580 8.56 -8.30 -13.05
N ALA A 581 7.96 -8.33 -14.24
CA ALA A 581 8.35 -7.46 -15.35
C ALA A 581 7.86 -6.00 -15.21
N GLY A 582 7.04 -5.68 -14.20
CA GLY A 582 6.39 -4.38 -14.02
C GLY A 582 5.36 -4.05 -15.10
N LEU A 583 4.85 -5.07 -15.79
CA LEU A 583 3.85 -4.96 -16.86
C LEU A 583 2.41 -5.11 -16.33
N LEU A 584 2.28 -5.59 -15.10
CA LEU A 584 1.04 -5.69 -14.35
C LEU A 584 1.28 -5.22 -12.91
N MET A 585 0.34 -4.48 -12.35
CA MET A 585 0.49 -3.90 -11.01
C MET A 585 -0.50 -4.55 -10.04
N PRO A 586 -0.06 -5.02 -8.85
CA PRO A 586 -0.98 -5.45 -7.82
C PRO A 586 -1.82 -4.27 -7.34
N ARG A 587 -3.09 -4.54 -7.08
CA ARG A 587 -4.10 -3.63 -6.53
C ARG A 587 -4.58 -4.21 -5.19
N GLU A 588 -5.47 -3.47 -4.54
CA GLU A 588 -6.09 -3.94 -3.29
C GLU A 588 -6.90 -5.21 -3.53
N THR A 589 -6.94 -6.06 -2.51
CA THR A 589 -7.84 -7.22 -2.47
C THR A 589 -9.29 -6.72 -2.51
N ASP A 590 -10.09 -7.33 -3.38
CA ASP A 590 -11.49 -6.92 -3.54
C ASP A 590 -12.42 -7.45 -2.44
N ALA A 591 -13.71 -7.09 -2.55
CA ALA A 591 -14.75 -7.52 -1.62
C ALA A 591 -14.96 -9.04 -1.57
N ALA A 592 -14.55 -9.78 -2.61
CA ALA A 592 -14.63 -11.25 -2.65
C ALA A 592 -13.33 -11.91 -2.15
N GLY A 593 -12.41 -11.14 -1.55
CA GLY A 593 -11.14 -11.63 -1.02
C GLY A 593 -10.09 -11.95 -2.10
N GLN A 594 -10.26 -11.47 -3.33
CA GLN A 594 -9.39 -11.80 -4.45
C GLN A 594 -8.33 -10.71 -4.69
N PRO A 595 -7.04 -11.08 -4.86
CA PRO A 595 -6.03 -10.15 -5.34
C PRO A 595 -6.37 -9.61 -6.73
N ARG A 596 -6.32 -8.29 -6.90
CA ARG A 596 -6.58 -7.62 -8.17
C ARG A 596 -5.29 -7.16 -8.82
N TYR A 597 -5.28 -7.21 -10.15
CA TYR A 597 -4.12 -6.83 -10.95
C TYR A 597 -4.54 -5.90 -12.09
N GLY A 598 -3.88 -4.76 -12.24
CA GLY A 598 -4.22 -3.75 -13.26
C GLY A 598 -3.08 -3.43 -14.20
N MET A 599 -3.41 -3.14 -15.46
CA MET A 599 -2.46 -2.61 -16.45
C MET A 599 -2.57 -1.10 -16.57
N HIS A 600 -1.42 -0.45 -16.68
CA HIS A 600 -1.37 0.96 -17.07
C HIS A 600 -1.94 1.15 -18.49
N ASP A 601 -2.61 2.27 -18.76
CA ASP A 601 -3.32 2.50 -20.04
C ASP A 601 -2.43 2.33 -21.27
N LEU A 602 -1.21 2.88 -21.24
CA LEU A 602 -0.23 2.69 -22.33
C LEU A 602 0.29 1.25 -22.45
N LEU A 603 0.34 0.49 -21.36
CA LEU A 603 0.64 -0.95 -21.41
C LEU A 603 -0.51 -1.73 -22.04
N ARG A 604 -1.76 -1.34 -21.77
CA ARG A 604 -2.95 -1.94 -22.40
C ARG A 604 -2.96 -1.72 -23.91
N VAL A 605 -2.61 -0.50 -24.36
CA VAL A 605 -2.43 -0.20 -25.79
C VAL A 605 -1.31 -1.06 -26.37
N TYR A 606 -0.16 -1.17 -25.69
CA TYR A 606 0.95 -2.01 -26.15
C TYR A 606 0.59 -3.50 -26.22
N ALA A 607 -0.13 -4.00 -25.23
CA ALA A 607 -0.64 -5.37 -25.19
C ALA A 607 -1.57 -5.67 -26.36
N ARG A 608 -2.49 -4.74 -26.67
CA ARG A 608 -3.40 -4.84 -27.82
C ARG A 608 -2.63 -4.85 -29.15
N ASP A 609 -1.68 -3.93 -29.35
CA ASP A 609 -0.81 -3.91 -30.53
C ASP A 609 -0.04 -5.23 -30.72
N ARG A 610 0.36 -5.88 -29.60
CA ARG A 610 1.03 -7.18 -29.66
C ARG A 610 0.08 -8.33 -29.91
N ALA A 611 -1.12 -8.29 -29.35
CA ALA A 611 -2.17 -9.26 -29.66
C ALA A 611 -2.53 -9.24 -31.15
N GLU A 612 -2.65 -8.07 -31.77
CA GLU A 612 -2.97 -7.94 -33.21
C GLU A 612 -1.91 -8.54 -34.14
N VAL A 613 -0.64 -8.56 -33.72
CA VAL A 613 0.48 -9.04 -34.55
C VAL A 613 0.83 -10.50 -34.27
N GLU A 614 0.75 -10.94 -33.02
CA GLU A 614 1.26 -12.24 -32.59
C GLU A 614 0.15 -13.29 -32.38
N GLU A 615 -1.11 -12.89 -32.25
CA GLU A 615 -2.25 -13.81 -32.17
C GLU A 615 -3.06 -13.77 -33.47
N SER A 616 -3.42 -14.96 -33.98
CA SER A 616 -4.37 -15.03 -35.09
C SER A 616 -5.74 -14.50 -34.65
N GLU A 617 -6.54 -14.01 -35.60
CA GLU A 617 -7.92 -13.59 -35.34
C GLU A 617 -8.75 -14.69 -34.68
N GLN A 618 -8.56 -15.95 -35.10
CA GLN A 618 -9.23 -17.11 -34.51
C GLN A 618 -8.82 -17.34 -33.05
N GLN A 619 -7.53 -17.22 -32.71
CA GLN A 619 -7.06 -17.37 -31.33
C GLN A 619 -7.57 -16.25 -30.41
N ARG A 620 -7.58 -15.00 -30.91
CA ARG A 620 -8.12 -13.86 -30.18
C ARG A 620 -9.61 -14.04 -29.90
N HIS A 621 -10.37 -14.38 -30.94
CA HIS A 621 -11.81 -14.63 -30.81
C HIS A 621 -12.08 -15.78 -29.83
N ALA A 622 -11.39 -16.92 -29.95
CA ALA A 622 -11.57 -18.05 -29.04
C ALA A 622 -11.29 -17.70 -27.57
N ALA A 623 -10.22 -16.95 -27.29
CA ALA A 623 -9.87 -16.54 -25.93
C ALA A 623 -10.91 -15.58 -25.32
N LEU A 624 -11.35 -14.57 -26.09
CA LEU A 624 -12.32 -13.60 -25.60
C LEU A 624 -13.73 -14.21 -25.46
N SER A 625 -14.14 -15.07 -26.38
CA SER A 625 -15.39 -15.83 -26.26
C SER A 625 -15.33 -16.81 -25.07
N GLY A 626 -14.17 -17.40 -24.77
CA GLY A 626 -13.95 -18.19 -23.55
C GLY A 626 -14.13 -17.38 -22.27
N LEU A 627 -13.60 -16.16 -22.23
CA LEU A 627 -13.83 -15.22 -21.13
C LEU A 627 -15.31 -14.84 -20.98
N VAL A 628 -16.00 -14.57 -22.08
CA VAL A 628 -17.45 -14.26 -22.08
C VAL A 628 -18.24 -15.43 -21.51
N ALA A 629 -17.96 -16.66 -21.97
CA ALA A 629 -18.60 -17.88 -21.48
C ALA A 629 -18.37 -18.10 -19.98
N GLU A 630 -17.14 -17.88 -19.49
CA GLU A 630 -16.81 -18.01 -18.06
C GLU A 630 -17.52 -16.92 -17.23
N CYS A 631 -17.57 -15.67 -17.70
CA CYS A 631 -18.33 -14.59 -17.06
C CYS A 631 -19.82 -14.93 -16.95
N LEU A 632 -20.40 -15.47 -18.03
CA LEU A 632 -21.79 -15.91 -18.08
C LEU A 632 -22.05 -17.06 -17.10
N ALA A 633 -21.18 -18.08 -17.07
CA ALA A 633 -21.31 -19.20 -16.16
C ALA A 633 -21.27 -18.78 -14.69
N ARG A 634 -20.33 -17.90 -14.32
CA ARG A 634 -20.21 -17.37 -12.95
C ARG A 634 -21.37 -16.45 -12.58
N THR A 635 -21.81 -15.59 -13.50
CA THR A 635 -22.96 -14.71 -13.27
C THR A 635 -24.23 -15.53 -13.02
N ARG A 636 -24.50 -16.57 -13.82
CA ARG A 636 -25.63 -17.49 -13.61
C ARG A 636 -25.63 -18.15 -12.24
N ALA A 637 -24.46 -18.58 -11.78
CA ALA A 637 -24.30 -19.18 -10.46
C ALA A 637 -24.56 -18.16 -9.33
N ALA A 638 -24.03 -16.95 -9.46
CA ALA A 638 -24.11 -15.93 -8.43
C ALA A 638 -25.50 -15.29 -8.29
N VAL A 639 -26.31 -15.26 -9.36
CA VAL A 639 -27.67 -14.65 -9.32
C VAL A 639 -28.78 -15.64 -8.96
N ARG A 640 -28.46 -16.88 -8.59
CA ARG A 640 -29.44 -17.95 -8.31
C ARG A 640 -30.50 -17.54 -7.28
N ASP A 641 -30.10 -16.76 -6.29
CA ASP A 641 -30.96 -16.38 -5.15
C ASP A 641 -31.60 -14.98 -5.33
N LEU A 642 -31.30 -14.31 -6.46
CA LEU A 642 -31.84 -13.01 -6.82
C LEU A 642 -33.12 -13.14 -7.68
N PRO A 643 -33.99 -12.10 -7.71
CA PRO A 643 -35.17 -12.08 -8.56
C PRO A 643 -34.79 -12.19 -10.03
N ARG A 644 -35.61 -12.90 -10.81
CA ARG A 644 -35.41 -12.97 -12.25
C ARG A 644 -35.65 -11.59 -12.90
N PRO A 645 -34.94 -11.24 -13.98
CA PRO A 645 -35.28 -10.07 -14.77
C PRO A 645 -36.72 -10.13 -15.30
N PHE A 646 -37.31 -8.96 -15.52
CA PHE A 646 -38.70 -8.82 -15.98
C PHE A 646 -38.84 -9.09 -17.49
N ALA A 647 -38.57 -10.32 -17.92
CA ALA A 647 -38.77 -10.81 -19.28
C ALA A 647 -38.79 -12.35 -19.29
N PRO A 648 -39.31 -13.00 -20.36
CA PRO A 648 -39.21 -14.46 -20.51
C PRO A 648 -37.76 -14.92 -20.32
N PRO A 649 -37.44 -16.03 -19.63
CA PRO A 649 -36.07 -16.51 -19.49
C PRO A 649 -35.51 -17.03 -20.83
N PRO A 650 -34.19 -16.94 -21.07
CA PRO A 650 -33.59 -17.53 -22.25
C PRO A 650 -33.54 -19.07 -22.08
N PRO A 651 -33.48 -19.87 -23.17
CA PRO A 651 -33.31 -21.31 -23.04
C PRO A 651 -31.90 -21.63 -22.51
N TYR A 652 -31.77 -22.21 -21.30
CA TYR A 652 -30.47 -22.58 -20.74
C TYR A 652 -30.48 -23.82 -19.82
N ALA A 653 -29.28 -24.39 -19.60
CA ALA A 653 -29.04 -25.47 -18.64
C ALA A 653 -28.56 -24.90 -17.27
N PRO A 654 -29.09 -25.38 -16.13
CA PRO A 654 -28.73 -24.85 -14.81
C PRO A 654 -27.23 -24.98 -14.54
N ALA A 655 -26.60 -23.91 -14.06
CA ALA A 655 -25.20 -23.92 -13.65
C ALA A 655 -25.05 -24.67 -12.32
N GLN A 656 -24.07 -25.58 -12.24
CA GLN A 656 -23.77 -26.39 -11.05
C GLN A 656 -22.75 -25.73 -10.10
N ARG A 657 -22.36 -24.48 -10.35
CA ARG A 657 -21.33 -23.78 -9.55
C ARG A 657 -21.97 -22.98 -8.43
N GLU A 658 -21.28 -22.89 -7.30
CA GLU A 658 -21.58 -21.94 -6.24
C GLU A 658 -20.59 -20.78 -6.31
N VAL A 659 -21.10 -19.57 -6.54
CA VAL A 659 -20.33 -18.33 -6.56
C VAL A 659 -21.01 -17.38 -5.60
N GLY A 660 -20.25 -16.83 -4.67
CA GLY A 660 -20.76 -15.90 -3.67
C GLY A 660 -21.23 -14.59 -4.30
N TYR A 661 -22.18 -13.94 -3.64
CA TYR A 661 -22.74 -12.65 -4.05
C TYR A 661 -21.68 -11.54 -4.14
N GLU A 662 -20.68 -11.54 -3.23
CA GLU A 662 -19.57 -10.58 -3.19
C GLU A 662 -18.78 -10.49 -4.51
N TRP A 663 -18.74 -11.59 -5.28
CA TRP A 663 -18.08 -11.62 -6.58
C TRP A 663 -18.76 -10.72 -7.61
N LEU A 664 -20.09 -10.64 -7.62
CA LEU A 664 -20.82 -9.74 -8.54
C LEU A 664 -20.51 -8.27 -8.24
N ALA A 665 -20.39 -7.92 -6.95
CA ALA A 665 -20.01 -6.59 -6.53
C ALA A 665 -18.59 -6.24 -6.97
N ALA A 666 -17.65 -7.17 -6.80
CA ALA A 666 -16.26 -6.99 -7.21
C ALA A 666 -16.08 -6.90 -8.75
N GLU A 667 -16.87 -7.66 -9.52
CA GLU A 667 -16.73 -7.75 -10.99
C GLU A 667 -17.69 -6.86 -11.78
N ARG A 668 -18.59 -6.10 -11.14
CA ARG A 668 -19.65 -5.32 -11.83
C ARG A 668 -19.16 -4.61 -13.10
N ARG A 669 -18.07 -3.83 -12.99
CA ARG A 669 -17.51 -3.07 -14.13
C ARG A 669 -16.98 -3.98 -15.23
N ASN A 670 -16.30 -5.06 -14.87
CA ASN A 670 -15.79 -6.04 -15.82
C ASN A 670 -16.95 -6.76 -16.52
N LEU A 671 -18.02 -7.12 -15.81
CA LEU A 671 -19.19 -7.78 -16.41
C LEU A 671 -19.94 -6.87 -17.38
N VAL A 672 -20.11 -5.59 -17.05
CA VAL A 672 -20.69 -4.60 -17.98
C VAL A 672 -19.82 -4.45 -19.23
N ALA A 673 -18.50 -4.36 -19.07
CA ALA A 673 -17.57 -4.33 -20.20
C ALA A 673 -17.59 -5.61 -21.04
N THR A 674 -17.75 -6.78 -20.40
CA THR A 674 -17.85 -8.07 -21.09
C THR A 674 -19.12 -8.19 -21.94
N VAL A 675 -20.24 -7.57 -21.55
CA VAL A 675 -21.42 -7.51 -22.44
C VAL A 675 -21.10 -6.76 -23.72
N ALA A 676 -20.45 -5.59 -23.63
CA ALA A 676 -20.03 -4.83 -24.81
C ALA A 676 -19.04 -5.63 -25.67
N LEU A 677 -18.07 -6.31 -25.04
CA LEU A 677 -17.14 -7.19 -25.72
C LEU A 677 -17.85 -8.35 -26.44
N ALA A 678 -18.83 -8.99 -25.80
CA ALA A 678 -19.61 -10.07 -26.41
C ALA A 678 -20.39 -9.59 -27.66
N VAL A 679 -20.89 -8.35 -27.63
CA VAL A 679 -21.54 -7.70 -28.78
C VAL A 679 -20.53 -7.47 -29.91
N GLU A 680 -19.35 -6.92 -29.60
CA GLU A 680 -18.27 -6.69 -30.57
C GLU A 680 -17.82 -8.00 -31.24
N LEU A 681 -17.78 -9.10 -30.50
CA LEU A 681 -17.46 -10.44 -31.00
C LEU A 681 -18.60 -11.10 -31.77
N SER A 682 -19.79 -10.48 -31.85
CA SER A 682 -20.99 -11.09 -32.43
C SER A 682 -21.42 -12.40 -31.73
N CYS A 683 -21.11 -12.54 -30.43
CA CYS A 683 -21.57 -13.65 -29.58
C CYS A 683 -22.99 -13.38 -29.08
N THR A 684 -23.96 -13.28 -30.00
CA THR A 684 -25.33 -12.78 -29.72
C THR A 684 -25.99 -13.46 -28.53
N ALA A 685 -26.00 -14.80 -28.50
CA ALA A 685 -26.66 -15.56 -27.45
C ALA A 685 -25.98 -15.38 -26.08
N ASP A 686 -24.65 -15.28 -26.02
CA ASP A 686 -23.95 -15.11 -24.75
C ASP A 686 -24.06 -13.67 -24.24
N ALA A 687 -24.00 -12.68 -25.14
CA ALA A 687 -24.22 -11.28 -24.81
C ALA A 687 -25.61 -11.05 -24.20
N ALA A 688 -26.65 -11.56 -24.86
CA ALA A 688 -28.02 -11.45 -24.40
C ALA A 688 -28.24 -12.16 -23.05
N GLN A 689 -27.71 -13.37 -22.90
CA GLN A 689 -27.83 -14.12 -21.65
C GLN A 689 -27.05 -13.48 -20.51
N LEU A 690 -25.85 -12.96 -20.76
CA LEU A 690 -25.06 -12.26 -19.75
C LEU A 690 -25.77 -10.99 -19.30
N ALA A 691 -26.25 -10.16 -20.24
CA ALA A 691 -27.02 -8.96 -19.92
C ALA A 691 -28.30 -9.27 -19.14
N TYR A 692 -29.03 -10.32 -19.55
CA TYR A 692 -30.21 -10.81 -18.83
C TYR A 692 -29.86 -11.17 -17.38
N HIS A 693 -28.93 -12.11 -17.16
CA HIS A 693 -28.62 -12.55 -15.80
C HIS A 693 -28.03 -11.43 -14.93
N LEU A 694 -27.14 -10.60 -15.48
CA LEU A 694 -26.52 -9.48 -14.78
C LEU A 694 -27.56 -8.44 -14.33
N THR A 695 -28.65 -8.26 -15.08
CA THR A 695 -29.75 -7.34 -14.72
C THR A 695 -30.33 -7.66 -13.35
N SER A 696 -30.42 -8.93 -12.97
CA SER A 696 -30.91 -9.36 -11.64
C SER A 696 -30.14 -8.67 -10.51
N TYR A 697 -28.82 -8.59 -10.65
CA TYR A 697 -27.94 -7.92 -9.70
C TYR A 697 -28.01 -6.40 -9.83
N LEU A 698 -27.90 -5.88 -11.06
CA LEU A 698 -27.87 -4.43 -11.30
C LEU A 698 -29.15 -3.74 -10.84
N ALA A 699 -30.32 -4.29 -11.17
CA ALA A 699 -31.62 -3.73 -10.78
C ALA A 699 -31.85 -3.84 -9.27
N ALA A 700 -31.48 -4.97 -8.65
CA ALA A 700 -31.57 -5.14 -7.20
C ALA A 700 -30.76 -4.08 -6.43
N HIS A 701 -29.62 -3.65 -6.96
CA HIS A 701 -28.72 -2.69 -6.32
C HIS A 701 -28.83 -1.28 -6.90
N HIS A 702 -29.90 -0.98 -7.64
CA HIS A 702 -30.18 0.33 -8.20
C HIS A 702 -29.12 0.88 -9.18
N TYR A 703 -28.33 0.00 -9.80
CA TYR A 703 -27.40 0.34 -10.89
C TYR A 703 -28.15 0.46 -12.23
N TYR A 704 -29.18 1.29 -12.28
CA TYR A 704 -30.08 1.38 -13.44
C TYR A 704 -29.41 1.90 -14.71
N ASP A 705 -28.40 2.77 -14.58
CA ASP A 705 -27.60 3.21 -15.73
C ASP A 705 -26.85 2.04 -16.38
N ASP A 706 -26.32 1.11 -15.56
CA ASP A 706 -25.66 -0.10 -16.06
C ASP A 706 -26.69 -1.03 -16.72
N VAL A 707 -27.91 -1.19 -16.16
CA VAL A 707 -29.00 -1.94 -16.79
C VAL A 707 -29.31 -1.37 -18.17
N VAL A 708 -29.51 -0.05 -18.26
CA VAL A 708 -29.81 0.62 -19.52
C VAL A 708 -28.67 0.44 -20.52
N SER A 709 -27.42 0.55 -20.07
CA SER A 709 -26.23 0.37 -20.91
C SER A 709 -26.16 -1.04 -21.51
N VAL A 710 -26.23 -2.08 -20.67
CA VAL A 710 -26.08 -3.47 -21.15
C VAL A 710 -27.25 -3.90 -22.05
N GLN A 711 -28.48 -3.47 -21.75
CA GLN A 711 -29.64 -3.81 -22.57
C GLN A 711 -29.61 -3.09 -23.93
N ARG A 712 -29.20 -1.81 -23.96
CA ARG A 712 -29.00 -1.09 -25.24
C ARG A 712 -27.89 -1.69 -26.09
N ALA A 713 -26.81 -2.16 -25.48
CA ALA A 713 -25.74 -2.84 -26.21
C ALA A 713 -26.29 -4.10 -26.90
N VAL A 714 -27.05 -4.95 -26.19
CA VAL A 714 -27.67 -6.15 -26.78
C VAL A 714 -28.63 -5.79 -27.92
N MET A 715 -29.40 -4.70 -27.81
CA MET A 715 -30.30 -4.27 -28.88
C MET A 715 -29.60 -3.94 -30.20
N THR A 716 -28.29 -3.62 -30.19
CA THR A 716 -27.52 -3.36 -31.42
C THR A 716 -27.19 -4.62 -32.23
N LEU A 717 -27.34 -5.81 -31.63
CA LEU A 717 -27.12 -7.10 -32.33
C LEU A 717 -28.19 -7.39 -33.39
N GLY A 718 -29.34 -6.73 -33.32
CA GLY A 718 -30.39 -6.81 -34.33
C GLY A 718 -31.24 -8.10 -34.29
N ASP A 719 -31.06 -8.97 -33.30
CA ASP A 719 -31.96 -10.10 -33.06
C ASP A 719 -33.32 -9.59 -32.55
N PRO A 720 -34.43 -9.78 -33.30
CA PRO A 720 -35.72 -9.22 -32.93
C PRO A 720 -36.22 -9.69 -31.55
N ASP A 721 -35.98 -10.95 -31.19
CA ASP A 721 -36.49 -11.54 -29.95
C ASP A 721 -35.73 -10.98 -28.75
N GLU A 722 -34.40 -10.84 -28.87
CA GLU A 722 -33.57 -10.24 -27.82
C GLU A 722 -33.79 -8.73 -27.70
N VAL A 723 -34.05 -8.01 -28.80
CA VAL A 723 -34.45 -6.60 -28.75
C VAL A 723 -35.77 -6.45 -27.98
N MET A 724 -36.74 -7.32 -28.23
CA MET A 724 -38.03 -7.29 -27.54
C MET A 724 -37.90 -7.63 -26.04
N ARG A 725 -37.05 -8.61 -25.70
CA ARG A 725 -36.71 -8.95 -24.30
C ARG A 725 -36.04 -7.78 -23.58
N ALA A 726 -35.06 -7.13 -24.22
CA ALA A 726 -34.38 -5.95 -23.68
C ALA A 726 -35.37 -4.79 -23.43
N ARG A 727 -36.33 -4.57 -24.32
CA ARG A 727 -37.38 -3.55 -24.14
C ARG A 727 -38.29 -3.82 -22.94
N LEU A 728 -38.67 -5.07 -22.67
CA LEU A 728 -39.42 -5.42 -21.46
C LEU A 728 -38.65 -5.06 -20.18
N ILE A 729 -37.34 -5.38 -20.15
CA ILE A 729 -36.45 -5.06 -19.02
C ILE A 729 -36.31 -3.54 -18.84
N LEU A 730 -36.12 -2.80 -19.94
CA LEU A 730 -36.02 -1.33 -19.92
C LEU A 730 -37.33 -0.68 -19.47
N ALA A 731 -38.49 -1.17 -19.92
CA ALA A 731 -39.79 -0.68 -19.47
C ALA A 731 -40.00 -0.92 -17.97
N ASN A 732 -39.57 -2.06 -17.44
CA ASN A 732 -39.56 -2.30 -15.99
C ASN A 732 -38.57 -1.39 -15.25
N THR A 733 -37.42 -1.10 -15.84
CA THR A 733 -36.46 -0.14 -15.29
C THR A 733 -37.07 1.27 -15.20
N ASP A 734 -37.91 1.67 -16.16
CA ASP A 734 -38.65 2.93 -16.09
C ASP A 734 -39.69 2.91 -14.95
N VAL A 735 -40.30 1.76 -14.62
CA VAL A 735 -41.15 1.62 -13.42
C VAL A 735 -40.33 1.85 -12.15
N ASP A 736 -39.16 1.21 -12.05
CA ASP A 736 -38.26 1.35 -10.90
C ASP A 736 -37.77 2.81 -10.71
N LEU A 737 -37.57 3.54 -11.82
CA LEU A 737 -37.21 4.96 -11.84
C LEU A 737 -38.41 5.90 -11.63
N GLY A 738 -39.62 5.37 -11.43
CA GLY A 738 -40.84 6.15 -11.19
C GLY A 738 -41.47 6.79 -12.44
N ARG A 739 -41.05 6.42 -13.64
CA ARG A 739 -41.55 6.94 -14.92
C ARG A 739 -42.77 6.16 -15.40
N PHE A 740 -43.79 6.03 -14.54
CA PHE A 740 -44.93 5.14 -14.74
C PHE A 740 -45.73 5.40 -16.02
N HIS A 741 -45.90 6.66 -16.44
CA HIS A 741 -46.60 6.97 -17.69
C HIS A 741 -45.83 6.50 -18.94
N THR A 742 -44.51 6.67 -18.95
CA THR A 742 -43.64 6.20 -20.03
C THR A 742 -43.63 4.67 -20.09
N ALA A 743 -43.47 4.03 -18.93
CA ALA A 743 -43.50 2.57 -18.81
C ALA A 743 -44.86 2.00 -19.26
N LEU A 744 -45.98 2.60 -18.84
CA LEU A 744 -47.32 2.17 -19.24
C LEU A 744 -47.50 2.17 -20.76
N ALA A 745 -47.13 3.28 -21.41
CA ALA A 745 -47.24 3.42 -22.86
C ALA A 745 -46.39 2.37 -23.60
N GLU A 746 -45.19 2.09 -23.08
CA GLU A 746 -44.29 1.09 -23.65
C GLU A 746 -44.82 -0.34 -23.43
N PHE A 747 -45.31 -0.69 -22.24
CA PHE A 747 -45.93 -1.99 -21.98
C PHE A 747 -47.19 -2.21 -22.83
N GLU A 748 -48.01 -1.19 -23.07
CA GLU A 748 -49.15 -1.28 -23.97
C GLU A 748 -48.74 -1.46 -25.44
N ALA A 749 -47.64 -0.85 -25.87
CA ALA A 749 -47.07 -1.06 -27.19
C ALA A 749 -46.50 -2.48 -27.35
N LEU A 750 -45.73 -2.95 -26.36
CA LEU A 750 -45.14 -4.30 -26.31
C LEU A 750 -46.22 -5.38 -26.26
N HIS A 751 -47.23 -5.24 -25.38
CA HIS A 751 -48.34 -6.18 -25.30
C HIS A 751 -49.08 -6.28 -26.64
N ARG A 752 -49.41 -5.15 -27.28
CA ARG A 752 -50.01 -5.15 -28.63
C ARG A 752 -49.11 -5.80 -29.68
N HIS A 753 -47.79 -5.64 -29.58
CA HIS A 753 -46.83 -6.28 -30.49
C HIS A 753 -46.86 -7.80 -30.31
N PHE A 754 -46.65 -8.30 -29.10
CA PHE A 754 -46.61 -9.73 -28.81
C PHE A 754 -47.94 -10.44 -29.08
N THR A 755 -49.09 -9.79 -28.82
CA THR A 755 -50.39 -10.34 -29.21
C THR A 755 -50.52 -10.51 -30.73
N ARG A 756 -49.96 -9.59 -31.53
CA ARG A 756 -49.99 -9.69 -33.00
C ARG A 756 -49.03 -10.74 -33.54
N THR A 757 -47.87 -10.92 -32.91
CA THR A 757 -46.88 -11.92 -33.31
C THR A 757 -47.19 -13.32 -32.77
N GLY A 758 -48.07 -13.43 -31.78
CA GLY A 758 -48.48 -14.70 -31.17
C GLY A 758 -47.58 -15.16 -30.03
N ASP A 759 -46.63 -14.33 -29.57
CA ASP A 759 -45.78 -14.63 -28.41
C ASP A 759 -46.58 -14.43 -27.11
N ARG A 760 -47.22 -15.52 -26.67
CA ARG A 760 -48.01 -15.53 -25.43
C ARG A 760 -47.16 -15.26 -24.19
N HIS A 761 -45.89 -15.66 -24.17
CA HIS A 761 -45.05 -15.56 -22.98
C HIS A 761 -44.63 -14.11 -22.75
N ALA A 762 -44.07 -13.45 -23.76
CA ALA A 762 -43.69 -12.05 -23.67
C ALA A 762 -44.91 -11.12 -23.54
N ALA A 763 -46.05 -11.45 -24.17
CA ALA A 763 -47.31 -10.70 -23.99
C ALA A 763 -47.78 -10.70 -22.53
N THR A 764 -47.53 -11.79 -21.80
CA THR A 764 -47.90 -11.93 -20.38
C THR A 764 -47.03 -11.04 -19.50
N TYR A 765 -45.71 -10.97 -19.72
CA TYR A 765 -44.84 -10.00 -19.04
C TYR A 765 -45.27 -8.56 -19.29
N ALA A 766 -45.56 -8.20 -20.54
CA ALA A 766 -46.04 -6.85 -20.88
C ALA A 766 -47.37 -6.52 -20.18
N MET A 767 -48.26 -7.51 -20.04
CA MET A 767 -49.52 -7.36 -19.31
C MET A 767 -49.30 -7.16 -17.81
N THR A 768 -48.37 -7.89 -17.19
CA THR A 768 -48.00 -7.68 -15.78
C THR A 768 -47.47 -6.26 -15.56
N GLY A 769 -46.54 -5.80 -16.40
CA GLY A 769 -45.96 -4.46 -16.29
C GLY A 769 -46.99 -3.35 -16.48
N ARG A 770 -47.95 -3.56 -17.39
CA ARG A 770 -49.13 -2.69 -17.55
C ARG A 770 -49.98 -2.67 -16.28
N GLY A 771 -50.24 -3.83 -15.67
CA GLY A 771 -50.99 -3.96 -14.43
C GLY A 771 -50.35 -3.17 -13.27
N VAL A 772 -49.02 -3.27 -13.11
CA VAL A 772 -48.27 -2.49 -12.11
C VAL A 772 -48.42 -0.99 -12.34
N CYS A 773 -48.24 -0.53 -13.57
CA CYS A 773 -48.36 0.89 -13.87
C CYS A 773 -49.79 1.41 -13.60
N ARG A 774 -50.82 0.62 -13.95
CA ARG A 774 -52.22 0.95 -13.67
C ARG A 774 -52.52 1.01 -12.18
N HIS A 775 -51.96 0.10 -11.39
CA HIS A 775 -52.08 0.15 -9.93
C HIS A 775 -51.52 1.45 -9.35
N VAL A 776 -50.29 1.83 -9.73
CA VAL A 776 -49.65 3.06 -9.22
C VAL A 776 -50.39 4.32 -9.68
N LEU A 777 -51.01 4.28 -10.87
CA LEU A 777 -51.85 5.36 -11.41
C LEU A 777 -53.32 5.28 -10.95
N SER A 778 -53.61 4.50 -9.91
CA SER A 778 -54.93 4.37 -9.25
C SER A 778 -56.06 3.76 -10.09
N ASP A 779 -55.75 3.09 -11.22
CA ASP A 779 -56.70 2.25 -11.95
C ASP A 779 -56.66 0.80 -11.43
N HIS A 780 -57.08 0.64 -10.18
CA HIS A 780 -56.97 -0.64 -9.46
C HIS A 780 -57.83 -1.76 -10.09
N GLN A 781 -58.95 -1.42 -10.71
CA GLN A 781 -59.83 -2.43 -11.31
C GLN A 781 -59.21 -3.02 -12.60
N ALA A 782 -58.60 -2.19 -13.44
CA ALA A 782 -57.87 -2.68 -14.60
C ALA A 782 -56.60 -3.45 -14.18
N ALA A 783 -55.90 -2.98 -13.14
CA ALA A 783 -54.74 -3.68 -12.58
C ALA A 783 -55.10 -5.09 -12.07
N LEU A 784 -56.17 -5.24 -11.27
CA LEU A 784 -56.67 -6.54 -10.82
C LEU A 784 -56.97 -7.48 -11.99
N THR A 785 -57.60 -6.95 -13.04
CA THR A 785 -57.97 -7.74 -14.23
C THR A 785 -56.73 -8.27 -14.95
N ASP A 786 -55.75 -7.40 -15.21
CA ASP A 786 -54.51 -7.74 -15.91
C ASP A 786 -53.66 -8.74 -15.11
N LEU A 787 -53.44 -8.47 -13.82
CA LEU A 787 -52.57 -9.28 -12.97
C LEU A 787 -53.18 -10.65 -12.66
N THR A 788 -54.49 -10.74 -12.44
CA THR A 788 -55.17 -12.04 -12.27
C THR A 788 -55.05 -12.91 -13.53
N ALA A 789 -55.21 -12.31 -14.71
CA ALA A 789 -55.01 -13.01 -15.98
C ALA A 789 -53.55 -13.42 -16.17
N ALA A 790 -52.59 -12.56 -15.78
CA ALA A 790 -51.16 -12.82 -15.88
C ALA A 790 -50.74 -14.04 -15.05
N VAL A 791 -51.16 -14.10 -13.77
CA VAL A 791 -50.88 -15.24 -12.88
C VAL A 791 -51.32 -16.55 -13.52
N ARG A 792 -52.56 -16.61 -14.03
CA ARG A 792 -53.08 -17.81 -14.70
C ARG A 792 -52.25 -18.17 -15.94
N LEU A 793 -51.93 -17.21 -16.79
CA LEU A 793 -51.17 -17.46 -18.02
C LEU A 793 -49.75 -17.94 -17.73
N PHE A 794 -49.06 -17.38 -16.73
CA PHE A 794 -47.73 -17.86 -16.34
C PHE A 794 -47.77 -19.30 -15.80
N GLN A 795 -48.81 -19.66 -15.04
CA GLN A 795 -49.02 -21.04 -14.61
C GLN A 795 -49.26 -22.00 -15.79
N GLU A 796 -50.05 -21.60 -16.78
CA GLU A 796 -50.25 -22.38 -18.02
C GLU A 796 -48.94 -22.53 -18.83
N LEU A 797 -48.05 -21.54 -18.76
CA LEU A 797 -46.75 -21.52 -19.44
C LEU A 797 -45.63 -22.22 -18.64
N GLY A 798 -45.86 -22.56 -17.36
CA GLY A 798 -44.84 -23.12 -16.47
C GLY A 798 -43.72 -22.16 -16.08
N ASP A 799 -43.97 -20.84 -16.12
CA ASP A 799 -42.99 -19.83 -15.68
C ASP A 799 -43.27 -19.35 -14.25
N ASP A 800 -42.73 -20.08 -13.28
CA ASP A 800 -42.86 -19.74 -11.86
C ASP A 800 -42.31 -18.34 -11.53
N GLY A 801 -41.29 -17.87 -12.25
CA GLY A 801 -40.69 -16.55 -12.03
C GLY A 801 -41.61 -15.43 -12.49
N GLY A 802 -42.22 -15.58 -13.67
CA GLY A 802 -43.26 -14.67 -14.16
C GLY A 802 -44.49 -14.67 -13.25
N ALA A 803 -44.94 -15.85 -12.81
CA ALA A 803 -46.04 -15.98 -11.87
C ALA A 803 -45.75 -15.27 -10.55
N LEU A 804 -44.53 -15.37 -10.03
CA LEU A 804 -44.11 -14.72 -8.80
C LEU A 804 -44.15 -13.19 -8.89
N HIS A 805 -43.69 -12.60 -10.01
CA HIS A 805 -43.84 -11.16 -10.26
C HIS A 805 -45.33 -10.75 -10.21
N ALA A 806 -46.18 -11.44 -10.97
CA ALA A 806 -47.60 -11.12 -11.03
C ALA A 806 -48.30 -11.29 -9.68
N LEU A 807 -47.93 -12.29 -8.86
CA LEU A 807 -48.48 -12.51 -7.52
C LEU A 807 -48.03 -11.41 -6.54
N LEU A 808 -46.76 -11.00 -6.58
CA LEU A 808 -46.26 -9.89 -5.75
C LEU A 808 -47.02 -8.60 -6.04
N ASP A 809 -47.18 -8.26 -7.32
CA ASP A 809 -47.90 -7.07 -7.73
C ASP A 809 -49.40 -7.17 -7.41
N LEU A 810 -50.00 -8.34 -7.62
CA LEU A 810 -51.41 -8.58 -7.28
C LEU A 810 -51.67 -8.44 -5.78
N SER A 811 -50.74 -8.92 -4.93
CA SER A 811 -50.85 -8.75 -3.48
C SER A 811 -50.86 -7.28 -3.07
N ALA A 812 -50.00 -6.45 -3.66
CA ALA A 812 -49.97 -5.01 -3.41
C ALA A 812 -51.27 -4.32 -3.86
N VAL A 813 -51.86 -4.76 -4.98
CA VAL A 813 -53.17 -4.23 -5.40
C VAL A 813 -54.26 -4.62 -4.41
N HIS A 814 -54.31 -5.87 -3.94
CA HIS A 814 -55.28 -6.32 -2.94
C HIS A 814 -55.14 -5.57 -1.60
N GLU A 815 -53.91 -5.29 -1.17
CA GLU A 815 -53.63 -4.45 0.01
C GLU A 815 -54.23 -3.05 -0.14
N GLU A 816 -54.00 -2.39 -1.28
CA GLU A 816 -54.47 -1.01 -1.53
C GLU A 816 -55.99 -0.91 -1.62
N VAL A 817 -56.68 -1.92 -2.17
CA VAL A 817 -58.16 -1.96 -2.23
C VAL A 817 -58.81 -2.53 -0.97
N GLY A 818 -58.03 -2.87 0.06
CA GLY A 818 -58.53 -3.39 1.33
C GLY A 818 -59.03 -4.84 1.31
N ARG A 819 -58.68 -5.63 0.28
CA ARG A 819 -59.03 -7.06 0.17
C ARG A 819 -57.94 -7.94 0.79
N TYR A 820 -57.76 -7.81 2.10
CA TYR A 820 -56.64 -8.45 2.81
C TYR A 820 -56.68 -9.98 2.83
N ASP A 821 -57.86 -10.61 2.78
CA ASP A 821 -57.96 -12.08 2.67
C ASP A 821 -57.43 -12.60 1.34
N ASP A 822 -57.77 -11.91 0.24
CA ASP A 822 -57.22 -12.22 -1.09
C ASP A 822 -55.70 -11.98 -1.12
N ALA A 823 -55.20 -10.90 -0.49
CA ALA A 823 -53.76 -10.63 -0.38
C ALA A 823 -53.02 -11.76 0.35
N ILE A 824 -53.60 -12.29 1.45
CA ILE A 824 -53.05 -13.43 2.19
C ILE A 824 -52.99 -14.68 1.30
N GLU A 825 -54.07 -14.99 0.57
CA GLU A 825 -54.12 -16.14 -0.34
C GLU A 825 -53.06 -16.04 -1.45
N VAL A 826 -52.98 -14.88 -2.10
CA VAL A 826 -52.01 -14.60 -3.18
C VAL A 826 -50.58 -14.73 -2.66
N CYS A 827 -50.28 -14.18 -1.48
CA CYS A 827 -48.95 -14.29 -0.89
C CYS A 827 -48.58 -15.75 -0.54
N HIS A 828 -49.52 -16.55 -0.01
CA HIS A 828 -49.27 -17.97 0.25
C HIS A 828 -48.98 -18.75 -1.02
N ARG A 829 -49.74 -18.53 -2.10
CA ARG A 829 -49.46 -19.11 -3.41
C ARG A 829 -48.07 -18.72 -3.93
N GLY A 830 -47.66 -17.47 -3.73
CA GLY A 830 -46.31 -17.02 -4.06
C GLY A 830 -45.24 -17.75 -3.24
N LEU A 831 -45.48 -17.96 -1.94
CA LEU A 831 -44.54 -18.65 -1.07
C LEU A 831 -44.32 -20.12 -1.48
N GLU A 832 -45.36 -20.79 -1.98
CA GLU A 832 -45.24 -22.14 -2.54
C GLU A 832 -44.23 -22.20 -3.70
N LEU A 833 -44.22 -21.18 -4.58
CA LEU A 833 -43.26 -21.07 -5.70
C LEU A 833 -41.82 -20.76 -5.25
N THR A 834 -41.62 -20.27 -4.02
CA THR A 834 -40.30 -20.02 -3.43
C THR A 834 -39.76 -21.20 -2.59
N SER A 835 -40.43 -22.35 -2.63
CA SER A 835 -40.04 -23.55 -1.88
C SER A 835 -38.70 -24.13 -2.35
N GLY A 836 -37.95 -24.77 -1.46
CA GLY A 836 -36.66 -25.42 -1.79
C GLY A 836 -35.44 -24.49 -1.82
N GLY A 837 -35.53 -23.30 -1.20
CA GLY A 837 -34.39 -22.43 -0.95
C GLY A 837 -34.00 -21.47 -2.09
N ARG A 838 -34.77 -21.41 -3.18
CA ARG A 838 -34.57 -20.47 -4.30
C ARG A 838 -35.38 -19.18 -4.12
N ASN A 839 -35.03 -18.12 -4.86
CA ASN A 839 -35.75 -16.83 -4.87
C ASN A 839 -35.99 -16.24 -3.46
N ARG A 840 -34.97 -16.32 -2.59
CA ARG A 840 -35.09 -15.92 -1.17
C ARG A 840 -35.45 -14.44 -1.01
N LEU A 841 -35.06 -13.58 -1.96
CA LEU A 841 -35.45 -12.18 -1.94
C LEU A 841 -36.95 -11.98 -2.20
N ASP A 842 -37.53 -12.67 -3.18
CA ASP A 842 -38.96 -12.59 -3.45
C ASP A 842 -39.78 -13.22 -2.32
N ARG A 843 -39.27 -14.28 -1.68
CA ARG A 843 -39.82 -14.83 -0.44
C ARG A 843 -39.91 -13.76 0.65
N SER A 844 -38.85 -12.98 0.86
CA SER A 844 -38.85 -11.88 1.82
C SER A 844 -39.92 -10.82 1.51
N ARG A 845 -40.13 -10.50 0.23
CA ARG A 845 -41.17 -9.55 -0.21
C ARG A 845 -42.58 -10.06 0.05
N LEU A 846 -42.84 -11.34 -0.23
CA LEU A 846 -44.12 -12.00 0.08
C LEU A 846 -44.41 -12.05 1.58
N LEU A 847 -43.39 -12.37 2.39
CA LEU A 847 -43.52 -12.35 3.86
C LEU A 847 -43.86 -10.95 4.37
N ARG A 848 -43.26 -9.90 3.80
CA ARG A 848 -43.64 -8.52 4.12
C ARG A 848 -45.11 -8.23 3.74
N GLY A 849 -45.56 -8.68 2.58
CA GLY A 849 -46.98 -8.53 2.16
C GLY A 849 -47.94 -9.26 3.10
N LEU A 850 -47.62 -10.50 3.51
CA LEU A 850 -48.37 -11.20 4.56
C LEU A 850 -48.40 -10.43 5.87
N GLY A 851 -47.26 -9.85 6.26
CA GLY A 851 -47.19 -8.98 7.44
C GLY A 851 -48.14 -7.79 7.34
N ILE A 852 -48.21 -7.12 6.20
CA ILE A 852 -49.10 -5.98 5.96
C ILE A 852 -50.55 -6.43 6.07
N ALA A 853 -50.95 -7.46 5.32
CA ALA A 853 -52.32 -7.96 5.34
C ALA A 853 -52.77 -8.47 6.73
N CYS A 854 -51.89 -9.18 7.46
CA CYS A 854 -52.18 -9.63 8.82
C CYS A 854 -52.30 -8.46 9.80
N TYR A 855 -51.46 -7.44 9.68
CA TYR A 855 -51.52 -6.24 10.53
C TYR A 855 -52.85 -5.50 10.35
N GLU A 856 -53.29 -5.26 9.11
CA GLU A 856 -54.55 -4.58 8.82
C GLU A 856 -55.78 -5.39 9.28
N LYS A 857 -55.68 -6.73 9.32
CA LYS A 857 -56.70 -7.60 9.92
C LYS A 857 -56.67 -7.67 11.45
N GLY A 858 -55.75 -6.97 12.11
CA GLY A 858 -55.58 -6.98 13.57
C GLY A 858 -54.85 -8.22 14.11
N ARG A 859 -54.26 -9.06 13.26
CA ARG A 859 -53.42 -10.22 13.64
C ARG A 859 -51.97 -9.77 13.87
N VAL A 860 -51.78 -8.84 14.80
CA VAL A 860 -50.53 -8.07 14.95
C VAL A 860 -49.33 -8.96 15.32
N GLU A 861 -49.49 -9.94 16.20
CA GLU A 861 -48.40 -10.85 16.60
C GLU A 861 -47.91 -11.72 15.43
N GLU A 862 -48.80 -12.10 14.52
CA GLU A 862 -48.41 -12.82 13.32
C GLU A 862 -47.72 -11.92 12.31
N ALA A 863 -48.19 -10.67 12.15
CA ALA A 863 -47.51 -9.68 11.32
C ALA A 863 -46.06 -9.48 11.76
N VAL A 864 -45.80 -9.36 13.07
CA VAL A 864 -44.44 -9.27 13.63
C VAL A 864 -43.58 -10.46 13.21
N ARG A 865 -44.08 -11.69 13.32
CA ARG A 865 -43.32 -12.90 12.93
C ARG A 865 -42.94 -12.86 11.45
N TYR A 866 -43.87 -12.46 10.57
CA TYR A 866 -43.59 -12.36 9.14
C TYR A 866 -42.60 -11.24 8.80
N TYR A 867 -42.69 -10.09 9.44
CA TYR A 867 -41.72 -9.00 9.27
C TYR A 867 -40.32 -9.39 9.76
N GLU A 868 -40.21 -10.06 10.91
CA GLU A 868 -38.94 -10.56 11.44
C GLU A 868 -38.29 -11.60 10.50
N GLU A 869 -39.09 -12.51 9.93
CA GLU A 869 -38.59 -13.48 8.94
C GLU A 869 -38.16 -12.79 7.63
N SER A 870 -38.95 -11.83 7.14
CA SER A 870 -38.62 -11.00 5.97
C SER A 870 -37.29 -10.27 6.17
N LEU A 871 -37.11 -9.65 7.34
CA LEU A 871 -35.91 -8.91 7.72
C LEU A 871 -34.67 -9.81 7.87
N ARG A 872 -34.84 -11.00 8.45
CA ARG A 872 -33.76 -11.99 8.53
C ARG A 872 -33.27 -12.36 7.13
N LEU A 873 -34.19 -12.62 6.20
CA LEU A 873 -33.83 -12.97 4.82
C LEU A 873 -33.15 -11.82 4.06
N THR A 874 -33.59 -10.57 4.24
CA THR A 874 -32.92 -9.43 3.58
C THR A 874 -31.49 -9.23 4.10
N ARG A 875 -31.28 -9.40 5.41
CA ARG A 875 -29.94 -9.30 6.04
C ARG A 875 -29.00 -10.41 5.63
N GLU A 876 -29.50 -11.64 5.54
CA GLU A 876 -28.71 -12.79 5.06
C GLU A 876 -28.26 -12.65 3.60
N LEU A 877 -28.96 -11.82 2.80
CA LEU A 877 -28.67 -11.57 1.39
C LEU A 877 -27.88 -10.27 1.15
N ASP A 878 -27.54 -9.51 2.20
CA ASP A 878 -26.93 -8.18 2.13
C ASP A 878 -27.69 -7.22 1.18
N TYR A 879 -29.03 -7.32 1.19
CA TYR A 879 -29.91 -6.57 0.30
C TYR A 879 -30.41 -5.28 0.96
N ASP A 880 -29.72 -4.18 0.68
CA ASP A 880 -29.97 -2.86 1.28
C ASP A 880 -31.33 -2.23 0.88
N GLY A 881 -31.97 -2.66 -0.22
CA GLY A 881 -33.18 -1.98 -0.75
C GLY A 881 -34.50 -2.34 -0.06
N GLY A 882 -34.55 -3.47 0.66
CA GLY A 882 -35.78 -4.04 1.21
C GLY A 882 -35.94 -3.87 2.72
N GLU A 883 -34.82 -3.87 3.43
CA GLU A 883 -34.75 -3.83 4.90
C GLU A 883 -35.43 -2.58 5.51
N PRO A 884 -35.16 -1.34 5.07
CA PRO A 884 -35.79 -0.15 5.64
C PRO A 884 -37.32 -0.18 5.58
N LYS A 885 -37.89 -0.70 4.48
CA LYS A 885 -39.34 -0.80 4.28
C LYS A 885 -39.97 -1.79 5.25
N THR A 886 -39.30 -2.91 5.50
CA THR A 886 -39.75 -3.93 6.47
C THR A 886 -39.59 -3.41 7.90
N LEU A 887 -38.49 -2.73 8.23
CA LEU A 887 -38.26 -2.13 9.55
C LEU A 887 -39.37 -1.13 9.91
N ARG A 888 -39.76 -0.24 9.00
CA ARG A 888 -40.86 0.71 9.27
C ARG A 888 -42.17 0.00 9.62
N ARG A 889 -42.55 -1.02 8.85
CA ARG A 889 -43.76 -1.82 9.11
C ARG A 889 -43.67 -2.63 10.41
N LEU A 890 -42.49 -3.16 10.74
CA LEU A 890 -42.24 -3.84 12.01
C LEU A 890 -42.40 -2.89 13.20
N ALA A 891 -41.95 -1.63 13.07
CA ALA A 891 -42.13 -0.63 14.11
C ALA A 891 -43.60 -0.24 14.33
N GLU A 892 -44.38 -0.12 13.25
CA GLU A 892 -45.84 0.08 13.33
C GLU A 892 -46.50 -1.06 14.13
N ALA A 893 -46.13 -2.32 13.84
CA ALA A 893 -46.62 -3.49 14.55
C ALA A 893 -46.18 -3.54 16.03
N TYR A 894 -44.93 -3.24 16.35
CA TYR A 894 -44.48 -3.12 17.74
C TYR A 894 -45.21 -2.01 18.50
N GLY A 895 -45.48 -0.88 17.84
CA GLY A 895 -46.28 0.21 18.40
C GLY A 895 -47.70 -0.23 18.76
N ALA A 896 -48.35 -1.01 17.91
CA ALA A 896 -49.68 -1.56 18.17
C ALA A 896 -49.71 -2.57 19.34
N LEU A 897 -48.61 -3.29 19.58
CA LEU A 897 -48.44 -4.19 20.74
C LEU A 897 -47.99 -3.47 22.03
N GLY A 898 -47.81 -2.15 22.00
CA GLY A 898 -47.28 -1.39 23.15
C GLY A 898 -45.78 -1.57 23.40
N ARG A 899 -45.04 -2.20 22.48
CA ARG A 899 -43.59 -2.45 22.55
C ARG A 899 -42.80 -1.21 22.07
N TYR A 900 -43.04 -0.07 22.71
CA TYR A 900 -42.59 1.25 22.24
C TYR A 900 -41.06 1.41 22.15
N ALA A 901 -40.30 0.82 23.07
CA ALA A 901 -38.83 0.88 23.04
C ALA A 901 -38.25 0.17 21.82
N GLU A 902 -38.86 -0.95 21.42
CA GLU A 902 -38.43 -1.72 20.25
C GLU A 902 -38.85 -1.02 18.95
N ALA A 903 -40.08 -0.48 18.90
CA ALA A 903 -40.53 0.34 17.78
C ALA A 903 -39.61 1.54 17.54
N THR A 904 -39.20 2.25 18.60
CA THR A 904 -38.29 3.41 18.50
C THR A 904 -36.94 3.00 17.92
N ARG A 905 -36.32 1.94 18.47
CA ARG A 905 -35.01 1.44 18.00
C ARG A 905 -35.04 1.05 16.52
N VAL A 906 -36.11 0.39 16.08
CA VAL A 906 -36.29 -0.04 14.69
C VAL A 906 -36.50 1.16 13.75
N LEU A 907 -37.25 2.19 14.17
CA LEU A 907 -37.40 3.42 13.39
C LEU A 907 -36.09 4.22 13.30
N GLU A 908 -35.28 4.26 14.36
CA GLU A 908 -33.95 4.89 14.33
C GLU A 908 -33.02 4.19 13.32
N GLN A 909 -33.04 2.85 13.29
CA GLN A 909 -32.30 2.08 12.29
C GLN A 909 -32.80 2.39 10.87
N CYS A 910 -34.12 2.35 10.66
CA CYS A 910 -34.75 2.63 9.37
C CYS A 910 -34.41 4.04 8.85
N LEU A 911 -34.44 5.06 9.72
CA LEU A 911 -34.14 6.44 9.35
C LEU A 911 -32.68 6.56 8.91
N LYS A 912 -31.75 5.99 9.68
CA LYS A 912 -30.31 6.01 9.36
C LYS A 912 -30.01 5.36 8.01
N GLU A 913 -30.71 4.28 7.66
CA GLU A 913 -30.55 3.62 6.35
C GLU A 913 -31.10 4.46 5.20
N PHE A 914 -32.26 5.11 5.37
CA PHE A 914 -32.80 6.01 4.35
C PHE A 914 -31.95 7.28 4.18
N GLU A 915 -31.40 7.84 5.26
CA GLU A 915 -30.45 8.96 5.21
C GLU A 915 -29.16 8.57 4.47
N ARG A 916 -28.61 7.38 4.74
CA ARG A 916 -27.43 6.87 4.05
C ARG A 916 -27.66 6.67 2.56
N SER A 917 -28.87 6.24 2.17
CA SER A 917 -29.24 6.02 0.77
C SER A 917 -29.74 7.27 0.04
N GLY A 918 -29.94 8.39 0.76
CA GLY A 918 -30.50 9.62 0.20
C GLY A 918 -31.97 9.47 -0.23
N ASN A 919 -32.70 8.50 0.33
CA ASN A 919 -34.11 8.27 0.00
C ASN A 919 -35.00 9.22 0.82
N ALA A 920 -35.17 10.43 0.31
CA ALA A 920 -35.91 11.50 0.97
C ALA A 920 -37.39 11.14 1.27
N LEU A 921 -38.04 10.33 0.42
CA LEU A 921 -39.40 9.87 0.70
C LEU A 921 -39.39 8.87 1.87
N GLY A 922 -38.45 7.93 1.88
CA GLY A 922 -38.25 6.99 2.98
C GLY A 922 -38.03 7.70 4.31
N GLU A 923 -37.14 8.70 4.36
CA GLU A 923 -36.93 9.56 5.53
C GLU A 923 -38.22 10.22 6.03
N ALA A 924 -39.01 10.77 5.10
CA ALA A 924 -40.27 11.44 5.44
C ALA A 924 -41.31 10.48 6.02
N LEU A 925 -41.42 9.27 5.45
CA LEU A 925 -42.34 8.23 5.93
C LEU A 925 -41.91 7.63 7.26
N THR A 926 -40.60 7.48 7.51
CA THR A 926 -40.09 7.04 8.81
C THR A 926 -40.31 8.12 9.87
N THR A 927 -40.14 9.40 9.51
CA THR A 927 -40.47 10.54 10.38
C THR A 927 -41.97 10.58 10.71
N TYR A 928 -42.83 10.29 9.74
CA TYR A 928 -44.27 10.14 9.96
C TYR A 928 -44.57 9.01 10.96
N ALA A 929 -43.92 7.85 10.81
CA ALA A 929 -44.10 6.72 11.73
C ALA A 929 -43.62 7.02 13.16
N PHE A 930 -42.57 7.83 13.35
CA PHE A 930 -42.21 8.37 14.68
C PHE A 930 -43.34 9.22 15.27
N GLY A 931 -44.01 10.02 14.44
CA GLY A 931 -45.19 10.79 14.82
C GLY A 931 -46.33 9.91 15.31
N GLU A 932 -46.69 8.87 14.54
CA GLU A 932 -47.73 7.91 14.94
C GLU A 932 -47.39 7.18 16.24
N LEU A 933 -46.11 6.81 16.42
CA LEU A 933 -45.64 6.16 17.63
C LEU A 933 -45.74 7.06 18.86
N CYS A 934 -45.34 8.33 18.75
CA CYS A 934 -45.49 9.32 19.81
C CYS A 934 -46.96 9.60 20.14
N HIS A 935 -47.81 9.65 19.11
CA HIS A 935 -49.24 9.85 19.26
C HIS A 935 -49.88 8.72 20.07
N ARG A 936 -49.56 7.45 19.74
CA ARG A 936 -50.02 6.27 20.49
C ARG A 936 -49.53 6.23 21.95
N GLN A 937 -48.39 6.83 22.26
CA GLN A 937 -47.88 6.97 23.64
C GLN A 937 -48.53 8.13 24.42
N GLY A 938 -49.39 8.93 23.79
CA GLY A 938 -49.96 10.14 24.39
C GLY A 938 -49.02 11.34 24.40
N ARG A 939 -47.86 11.28 23.72
CA ARG A 939 -46.89 12.38 23.59
C ARG A 939 -47.27 13.29 22.42
N ILE A 940 -48.45 13.90 22.50
CA ILE A 940 -49.10 14.57 21.36
C ILE A 940 -48.28 15.74 20.79
N ARG A 941 -47.61 16.54 21.63
CA ARG A 941 -46.75 17.65 21.15
C ARG A 941 -45.58 17.17 20.30
N GLU A 942 -44.98 16.05 20.68
CA GLU A 942 -43.85 15.47 19.96
C GLU A 942 -44.33 14.81 18.67
N ALA A 943 -45.49 14.14 18.71
CA ALA A 943 -46.15 13.63 17.53
C ALA A 943 -46.39 14.73 16.49
N LEU A 944 -46.93 15.87 16.92
CA LEU A 944 -47.13 17.04 16.06
C LEU A 944 -45.83 17.52 15.42
N CYS A 945 -44.75 17.63 16.20
CA CYS A 945 -43.43 18.02 15.67
C CYS A 945 -42.94 17.07 14.57
N HIS A 946 -43.08 15.75 14.78
CA HIS A 946 -42.71 14.75 13.78
C HIS A 946 -43.61 14.82 12.53
N PHE A 947 -44.93 14.96 12.69
CA PHE A 947 -45.83 15.11 11.56
C PHE A 947 -45.56 16.38 10.75
N THR A 948 -45.34 17.53 11.40
CA THR A 948 -44.96 18.77 10.71
C THR A 948 -43.65 18.58 9.94
N ARG A 949 -42.64 17.96 10.54
CA ARG A 949 -41.36 17.69 9.87
C ARG A 949 -41.52 16.76 8.66
N SER A 950 -42.33 15.71 8.79
CA SER A 950 -42.68 14.82 7.68
C SER A 950 -43.39 15.59 6.55
N GLY A 951 -44.32 16.48 6.90
CA GLY A 951 -45.03 17.35 5.95
C GLY A 951 -44.11 18.28 5.17
N GLU A 952 -43.09 18.86 5.82
CA GLU A 952 -42.06 19.67 5.15
C GLU A 952 -41.20 18.86 4.16
N LEU A 953 -40.86 17.61 4.51
CA LEU A 953 -40.11 16.71 3.65
C LEU A 953 -40.97 16.29 2.43
N ILE A 954 -42.19 15.83 2.67
CA ILE A 954 -43.15 15.43 1.62
C ILE A 954 -43.50 16.61 0.71
N GLY A 955 -43.67 17.82 1.27
CA GLY A 955 -43.97 19.02 0.50
C GLY A 955 -42.90 19.36 -0.53
N ARG A 956 -41.61 19.12 -0.22
CA ARG A 956 -40.50 19.30 -1.17
C ARG A 956 -40.47 18.23 -2.26
N LEU A 957 -41.05 17.06 -2.00
CA LEU A 957 -41.10 15.93 -2.94
C LEU A 957 -42.32 15.95 -3.87
N GLY A 958 -43.32 16.80 -3.60
CA GLY A 958 -44.53 16.86 -4.40
C GLY A 958 -45.44 15.63 -4.27
N ALA A 959 -45.30 14.83 -3.21
CA ALA A 959 -46.12 13.64 -2.99
C ALA A 959 -47.49 14.00 -2.38
N SER A 960 -48.43 14.44 -3.21
CA SER A 960 -49.73 15.02 -2.82
C SER A 960 -50.60 14.13 -1.92
N LEU A 961 -50.64 12.81 -2.19
CA LEU A 961 -51.42 11.86 -1.37
C LEU A 961 -50.86 11.76 0.05
N TRP A 962 -49.55 11.63 0.18
CA TRP A 962 -48.89 11.57 1.48
C TRP A 962 -49.00 12.90 2.22
N ARG A 963 -48.98 14.04 1.52
CA ARG A 963 -49.23 15.35 2.14
C ARG A 963 -50.61 15.38 2.79
N ALA A 964 -51.64 14.90 2.10
CA ALA A 964 -53.00 14.82 2.63
C ALA A 964 -53.09 13.92 3.88
N ARG A 965 -52.43 12.76 3.85
CA ARG A 965 -52.36 11.83 5.01
C ARG A 965 -51.64 12.47 6.21
N VAL A 966 -50.53 13.17 6.01
CA VAL A 966 -49.83 13.87 7.10
C VAL A 966 -50.70 14.99 7.69
N LEU A 967 -51.35 15.79 6.84
CA LEU A 967 -52.26 16.86 7.29
C LEU A 967 -53.44 16.31 8.11
N ARG A 968 -53.96 15.13 7.75
CA ARG A 968 -54.99 14.44 8.55
C ARG A 968 -54.51 14.17 9.98
N GLU A 969 -53.30 13.64 10.14
CA GLU A 969 -52.74 13.34 11.47
C GLU A 969 -52.29 14.59 12.23
N ILE A 970 -51.80 15.64 11.54
CA ILE A 970 -51.57 16.97 12.13
C ILE A 970 -52.86 17.50 12.74
N GLY A 971 -53.97 17.43 12.00
CA GLY A 971 -55.27 17.87 12.50
C GLY A 971 -55.75 17.08 13.71
N ARG A 972 -55.52 15.76 13.74
CA ARG A 972 -55.80 14.91 14.92
C ARG A 972 -54.96 15.32 16.13
N ALA A 973 -53.66 15.53 15.94
CA ALA A 973 -52.79 15.97 17.03
C ALA A 973 -53.18 17.35 17.58
N HIS A 974 -53.60 18.29 16.73
CA HIS A 974 -54.13 19.57 17.17
C HIS A 974 -55.46 19.43 17.93
N ALA A 975 -56.36 18.55 17.48
CA ALA A 975 -57.62 18.28 18.16
C ALA A 975 -57.38 17.70 19.57
N ASP A 976 -56.45 16.76 19.71
CA ASP A 976 -56.06 16.14 20.99
C ASP A 976 -55.36 17.14 21.93
N LEU A 977 -54.68 18.17 21.38
CA LEU A 977 -54.13 19.29 22.15
C LEU A 977 -55.18 20.37 22.49
N GLY A 978 -56.41 20.26 21.98
CA GLY A 978 -57.51 21.21 22.18
C GLY A 978 -57.50 22.41 21.23
N ASP A 979 -56.60 22.45 20.24
CA ASP A 979 -56.52 23.53 19.24
C ASP A 979 -57.43 23.23 18.04
N ARG A 980 -58.70 23.60 18.19
CA ARG A 980 -59.76 23.27 17.23
C ARG A 980 -59.62 24.00 15.90
N ASP A 981 -59.12 25.23 15.92
CA ASP A 981 -58.99 26.04 14.72
C ASP A 981 -57.87 25.49 13.82
N ALA A 982 -56.73 25.14 14.41
CA ALA A 982 -55.64 24.49 13.68
C ALA A 982 -56.03 23.09 13.18
N ALA A 983 -56.78 22.32 13.98
CA ALA A 983 -57.30 21.02 13.58
C ALA A 983 -58.21 21.11 12.35
N SER A 984 -59.18 22.03 12.39
CA SER A 984 -60.10 22.24 11.26
C SER A 984 -59.35 22.72 10.02
N ALA A 985 -58.40 23.64 10.14
CA ALA A 985 -57.61 24.13 9.01
C ALA A 985 -56.83 23.00 8.32
N ALA A 986 -56.14 22.16 9.10
CA ALA A 986 -55.38 21.03 8.57
C ALA A 986 -56.29 19.98 7.89
N TRP A 987 -57.45 19.68 8.47
CA TRP A 987 -58.41 18.76 7.86
C TRP A 987 -59.08 19.32 6.62
N THR A 988 -59.33 20.64 6.53
CA THR A 988 -59.83 21.26 5.30
C THR A 988 -58.82 21.13 4.16
N GLU A 989 -57.54 21.44 4.40
CA GLU A 989 -56.48 21.27 3.39
C GLU A 989 -56.33 19.79 2.99
N ALA A 990 -56.37 18.87 3.95
CA ALA A 990 -56.33 17.43 3.68
C ALA A 990 -57.52 16.98 2.81
N LEU A 991 -58.73 17.47 3.10
CA LEU A 991 -59.95 17.13 2.36
C LEU A 991 -59.90 17.65 0.92
N GLU A 992 -59.40 18.87 0.71
CA GLU A 992 -59.20 19.44 -0.64
C GLU A 992 -58.25 18.57 -1.46
N LEU A 993 -57.11 18.19 -0.87
CA LEU A 993 -56.14 17.32 -1.52
C LEU A 993 -56.73 15.93 -1.82
N PHE A 994 -57.34 15.25 -0.84
CA PHE A 994 -57.97 13.94 -1.08
C PHE A 994 -59.07 14.00 -2.14
N THR A 995 -59.87 15.07 -2.17
CA THR A 995 -60.92 15.26 -3.17
C THR A 995 -60.33 15.48 -4.56
N SER A 996 -59.29 16.31 -4.68
CA SER A 996 -58.60 16.55 -5.95
C SER A 996 -57.95 15.28 -6.53
N LEU A 997 -57.56 14.35 -5.65
CA LEU A 997 -56.96 13.06 -5.99
C LEU A 997 -58.01 11.95 -6.21
N GLY A 998 -59.29 12.21 -5.96
CA GLY A 998 -60.35 11.19 -6.02
C GLY A 998 -60.20 10.08 -4.98
N SER A 999 -59.48 10.32 -3.88
CA SER A 999 -59.20 9.31 -2.85
C SER A 999 -60.44 9.00 -2.02
N ALA A 1000 -60.67 7.71 -1.73
CA ALA A 1000 -61.72 7.25 -0.83
C ALA A 1000 -61.52 7.76 0.62
N GLU A 1001 -60.30 8.13 0.99
CA GLU A 1001 -59.93 8.66 2.32
C GLU A 1001 -60.57 10.04 2.60
N ALA A 1002 -61.08 10.73 1.58
CA ALA A 1002 -61.82 11.98 1.73
C ALA A 1002 -63.05 11.84 2.65
N VAL A 1003 -63.68 10.65 2.67
CA VAL A 1003 -64.85 10.38 3.52
C VAL A 1003 -64.48 10.47 5.00
N GLN A 1004 -63.37 9.85 5.41
CA GLN A 1004 -62.92 9.89 6.80
C GLN A 1004 -62.60 11.31 7.27
N VAL A 1005 -61.97 12.13 6.43
CA VAL A 1005 -61.64 13.52 6.80
C VAL A 1005 -62.91 14.38 6.89
N ARG A 1006 -63.90 14.12 6.03
CA ARG A 1006 -65.20 14.79 6.10
C ARG A 1006 -65.92 14.46 7.41
N GLU A 1007 -65.91 13.21 7.84
CA GLU A 1007 -66.45 12.79 9.14
C GLU A 1007 -65.73 13.45 10.32
N LEU A 1008 -64.40 13.61 10.27
CA LEU A 1008 -63.63 14.32 11.29
C LEU A 1008 -64.03 15.80 11.39
N LEU A 1009 -64.27 16.46 10.24
CA LEU A 1009 -64.75 17.85 10.19
C LEU A 1009 -66.20 17.97 10.68
N GLU A 1010 -67.08 17.02 10.36
CA GLU A 1010 -68.50 17.02 10.75
C GLU A 1010 -68.71 16.72 12.24
N ASN A 1011 -67.89 15.82 12.81
CA ASN A 1011 -67.95 15.43 14.21
C ASN A 1011 -67.20 16.39 15.15
N SER A 1012 -66.43 17.33 14.60
CA SER A 1012 -65.88 18.44 15.38
C SER A 1012 -67.01 19.41 15.73
N PRO A 1013 -67.31 19.71 17.01
CA PRO A 1013 -68.40 20.60 17.38
C PRO A 1013 -68.13 22.01 16.82
N LYS A 1014 -68.82 22.30 15.70
CA LYS A 1014 -68.76 23.47 14.80
C LYS A 1014 -68.03 24.72 15.30
N TYR A 1015 -66.99 25.09 14.57
CA TYR A 1015 -66.91 26.45 14.03
C TYR A 1015 -67.92 26.56 12.88
N GLN A 1016 -68.86 27.50 12.95
CA GLN A 1016 -69.76 27.79 11.83
C GLN A 1016 -68.94 28.46 10.71
N PRO A 1017 -69.07 28.03 9.44
CA PRO A 1017 -68.44 28.76 8.35
C PRO A 1017 -69.05 30.16 8.27
N ASN A 1018 -68.19 31.18 8.35
CA ASN A 1018 -68.58 32.57 8.19
C ASN A 1018 -69.25 32.76 6.81
N PRO A 1019 -70.51 33.24 6.70
CA PRO A 1019 -71.25 33.30 5.44
C PRO A 1019 -70.78 34.38 4.45
N LEU A 1020 -69.59 34.96 4.61
CA LEU A 1020 -69.18 36.18 3.89
C LEU A 1020 -68.48 35.99 2.53
N TYR A 1021 -68.34 34.77 2.00
CA TYR A 1021 -67.80 34.56 0.64
C TYR A 1021 -68.78 33.86 -0.30
N ARG A 1022 -69.99 34.41 -0.45
CA ARG A 1022 -70.92 34.03 -1.54
C ARG A 1022 -71.27 35.15 -2.51
N HIS A 1023 -70.60 36.29 -2.46
CA HIS A 1023 -70.73 37.31 -3.50
C HIS A 1023 -69.37 37.90 -3.83
N LEU A 1024 -68.83 37.48 -4.97
CA LEU A 1024 -68.42 38.36 -6.07
C LEU A 1024 -68.01 37.44 -7.23
N GLY A 1025 -68.89 37.35 -8.23
CA GLY A 1025 -68.54 36.79 -9.52
C GLY A 1025 -67.75 37.81 -10.33
N VAL A 1026 -66.60 37.39 -10.85
CA VAL A 1026 -66.17 37.47 -12.25
C VAL A 1026 -65.35 36.23 -12.52
#